data_AF-A0A0B4GF32-F1
#
_entry.id   AF-A0A0B4GF32-F1
#
_cell.length_a   1.000
_cell.length_b   1.000
_cell.length_c   1.000
_cell.angle_alpha   90.00
_cell.angle_beta   90.00
_cell.angle_gamma   90.00
#
_symmetry.space_group_name_H-M   'P 1'
#
loop_
_entity.id
_entity.type
_entity.pdbx_description
1 polymer ?
#
loop_
_entity_poly.entity_id
_entity_poly.type
_entity_poly.pdbx_seq_one_letter_code
_entity_poly.pdbx_strand_id
1 'polypeptide(L)'
;MADFRQLALDFVLEDNKAKSVRFAQKAAKEIETAAPNSNPVARWVESVQPWMPGSNDDDVMRDAGDTPDWTARSRAALEFLSRTLHYLNPEALKPSQVNLLIAFFGAMFDVDHKAGILPSATALSRIIAMKSFHANSGRDIILKVCTLKEDFPRQISKTRLAVYELLRSLVSSPEVAKDLQQRDGKDTAFMKDLLHLCQTERDPDCLMVWFDILRLFLSEYSPSKEILEEIYGTFKAYFPITLPRTAQSGVTPEELKLQLRKCFSSTHRLASLSLPFLIGKLDQGDGVTVNVKVDVLRTIRACLEEYKDPTESITPYTNRIWTSLKYEVRNGEIEDTIWATLEVLKALTTRLAGDDLRDYTLTVTRDCVVDLATPMYTTAAGRLLVSVLSANSSAFVLMVAPAVTHIKENLRHPKSPTHSQDLLKILRIILETRLLLTDVEMSEHDRNDFAAVDGVFKTLYADVYKGPLGLSAKPGASDEDFKLSTEAAQGVGALIGQREVKSLASDAGHKTSDLALLLPISTCAESCETLFNISTQQWEERSRRIGADELVNESVKALQRIIQAYPGGFPSIVAKASSILRQSIANLTHDSLDTIQSLGPLLAYIGCSSLSASLELSLRQFVQVVRTIDLELSAAIDQTTSPRVWCFLVAGIHSTVRYFNEACLEKDAKAGAVEEGTLSLDQIVVKYPQLSSTSAFSEPAVPTVQSTLTSVSEARTDALLIGLHIVGSLYRRATQSTETGGQLAKSSDFNGSEPHQELRYLSLLSELAGFIVHELNESQQASLEVEKYALNLFRGEEVNVSAPPSWTWLTSGYLGILSLGILESVRPSRIAKFYETGVAQQILTEGTATGSSVGEVALRPVRRSILAILANKHNIETLDSVMANVATSLQDALQKTRADSANGSLATNLETCFSIFSLIGGLFRRYSGNKIQSLIQLLRTAPNNVQSGYQLGRGLEIIVAPQRFLTKENFAVVRLLWLQKIYIELIKPMLEVALGKDSSITDPVIRTNFSISVLLMVKHLDFSIYEQDADKILRIAIAIAQNLGIGPDGMAALQVIKDILVEASEQAQDHIRSLIKICASIFANRQQSADRPDWLPAEYGAAVPSLEVQAGCGKIALEIVGGLPRMFESRHLLAYEPQVQRDLSTACGHRVRELRSTARLARGAWANVK
;
A
#
# COMPACT_ATOMS: atom_id res chain seq x y z
N MET A 1 -60.51 -20.28 -12.31
CA MET A 1 -59.63 -21.31 -11.74
C MET A 1 -58.64 -21.72 -12.80
N ALA A 2 -57.34 -21.59 -12.54
CA ALA A 2 -56.32 -22.11 -13.45
C ALA A 2 -56.35 -23.64 -13.47
N ASP A 3 -56.21 -24.24 -14.66
CA ASP A 3 -56.09 -25.69 -14.80
C ASP A 3 -54.65 -26.14 -14.48
N PHE A 4 -54.44 -26.75 -13.30
CA PHE A 4 -53.12 -27.22 -12.88
C PHE A 4 -52.55 -28.26 -13.85
N ARG A 5 -53.37 -29.07 -14.53
CA ARG A 5 -52.88 -30.05 -15.52
C ARG A 5 -52.31 -29.35 -16.74
N GLN A 6 -52.96 -28.29 -17.21
CA GLN A 6 -52.43 -27.49 -18.31
C GLN A 6 -51.14 -26.77 -17.91
N LEU A 7 -51.07 -26.20 -16.70
CA LEU A 7 -49.85 -25.54 -16.21
C LEU A 7 -48.67 -26.52 -16.05
N ALA A 8 -48.92 -27.74 -15.59
CA ALA A 8 -47.90 -28.78 -15.48
C ALA A 8 -47.42 -29.24 -16.88
N LEU A 9 -48.34 -29.44 -17.82
CA LEU A 9 -48.02 -29.78 -19.20
C LEU A 9 -47.20 -28.67 -19.88
N ASP A 10 -47.63 -27.43 -19.75
CA ASP A 10 -46.92 -26.26 -20.30
C ASP A 10 -45.53 -26.11 -19.68
N PHE A 11 -45.36 -26.41 -18.40
CA PHE A 11 -44.05 -26.39 -17.75
C PHE A 11 -43.13 -27.51 -18.26
N VAL A 12 -43.64 -28.73 -18.43
CA VAL A 12 -42.85 -29.90 -18.88
C VAL A 12 -42.41 -29.77 -20.33
N LEU A 13 -43.20 -29.09 -21.17
CA LEU A 13 -42.90 -28.87 -22.59
C LEU A 13 -42.09 -27.59 -22.87
N GLU A 14 -41.85 -26.73 -21.88
CA GLU A 14 -41.20 -25.43 -22.08
C GLU A 14 -39.68 -25.50 -21.85
N ASP A 15 -38.92 -25.36 -22.93
CA ASP A 15 -37.45 -25.36 -22.90
C ASP A 15 -36.84 -24.05 -22.34
N ASN A 16 -37.61 -22.93 -22.35
CA ASN A 16 -37.12 -21.66 -21.83
C ASN A 16 -37.32 -21.55 -20.31
N LYS A 17 -36.21 -21.62 -19.56
CA LYS A 17 -36.21 -21.51 -18.09
C LYS A 17 -36.93 -20.26 -17.55
N ALA A 18 -36.84 -19.10 -18.20
CA ALA A 18 -37.51 -17.88 -17.74
C ALA A 18 -39.04 -17.93 -17.90
N LYS A 19 -39.54 -18.63 -18.91
CA LYS A 19 -40.98 -18.85 -19.12
C LYS A 19 -41.53 -19.92 -18.18
N SER A 20 -40.79 -21.01 -17.95
CA SER A 20 -41.17 -22.07 -17.00
C SER A 20 -41.43 -21.53 -15.58
N VAL A 21 -40.66 -20.51 -15.15
CA VAL A 21 -40.86 -19.83 -13.85
C VAL A 21 -42.24 -19.17 -13.75
N ARG A 22 -42.76 -18.59 -14.84
CA ARG A 22 -44.08 -17.94 -14.83
C ARG A 22 -45.21 -18.92 -14.58
N PHE A 23 -45.10 -20.16 -15.07
CA PHE A 23 -46.09 -21.20 -14.83
C PHE A 23 -46.10 -21.63 -13.36
N ALA A 24 -44.93 -21.79 -12.73
CA ALA A 24 -44.81 -22.08 -11.31
C ALA A 24 -45.36 -20.92 -10.43
N GLN A 25 -45.08 -19.66 -10.78
CA GLN A 25 -45.63 -18.49 -10.08
C GLN A 25 -47.16 -18.41 -10.19
N LYS A 26 -47.70 -18.72 -11.38
CA LYS A 26 -49.15 -18.74 -11.61
C LYS A 26 -49.82 -19.87 -10.82
N ALA A 27 -49.19 -21.04 -10.72
CA ALA A 27 -49.65 -22.14 -9.90
C ALA A 27 -49.65 -21.76 -8.40
N ALA A 28 -48.59 -21.11 -7.91
CA ALA A 28 -48.51 -20.65 -6.51
C ALA A 28 -49.62 -19.65 -6.18
N LYS A 29 -49.84 -18.64 -7.04
CA LYS A 29 -50.91 -17.66 -6.87
C LYS A 29 -52.31 -18.30 -6.87
N GLU A 30 -52.53 -19.33 -7.69
CA GLU A 30 -53.80 -20.08 -7.69
C GLU A 30 -54.01 -20.85 -6.38
N ILE A 31 -52.95 -21.45 -5.82
CA ILE A 31 -53.02 -22.13 -4.52
C ILE A 31 -53.37 -21.15 -3.40
N GLU A 32 -52.79 -19.94 -3.40
CA GLU A 32 -53.02 -18.91 -2.39
C GLU A 32 -54.39 -18.25 -2.48
N THR A 33 -54.94 -18.10 -3.69
CA THR A 33 -56.22 -17.41 -3.94
C THR A 33 -57.43 -18.36 -4.00
N ALA A 34 -57.20 -19.66 -3.83
CA ALA A 34 -58.23 -20.69 -3.87
C ALA A 34 -59.25 -20.56 -2.73
N ALA A 35 -60.52 -20.85 -3.03
CA ALA A 35 -61.60 -20.79 -2.04
C ALA A 35 -61.38 -21.79 -0.89
N PRO A 36 -61.76 -21.46 0.36
CA PRO A 36 -61.46 -22.27 1.57
C PRO A 36 -61.96 -23.72 1.51
N ASN A 37 -63.03 -23.97 0.75
CA ASN A 37 -63.69 -25.27 0.59
C ASN A 37 -63.14 -26.10 -0.59
N SER A 38 -62.18 -25.55 -1.35
CA SER A 38 -61.49 -26.28 -2.42
C SER A 38 -60.21 -26.93 -1.88
N ASN A 39 -59.80 -28.08 -2.44
CA ASN A 39 -58.52 -28.72 -2.11
C ASN A 39 -57.50 -28.51 -3.27
N PRO A 40 -56.99 -27.28 -3.44
CA PRO A 40 -56.13 -26.94 -4.59
C PRO A 40 -54.80 -27.70 -4.55
N VAL A 41 -54.26 -27.99 -3.37
CA VAL A 41 -52.98 -28.70 -3.20
C VAL A 41 -53.07 -30.13 -3.71
N ALA A 42 -54.15 -30.86 -3.40
CA ALA A 42 -54.34 -32.22 -3.93
C ALA A 42 -54.45 -32.22 -5.45
N ARG A 43 -55.24 -31.32 -6.04
CA ARG A 43 -55.37 -31.19 -7.50
C ARG A 43 -54.07 -30.79 -8.20
N TRP A 44 -53.27 -29.97 -7.53
CA TRP A 44 -51.95 -29.56 -8.00
C TRP A 44 -50.95 -30.72 -7.97
N VAL A 45 -50.92 -31.54 -6.92
CA VAL A 45 -50.09 -32.76 -6.88
C VAL A 45 -50.59 -33.81 -7.88
N GLU A 46 -51.90 -34.01 -8.02
CA GLU A 46 -52.50 -34.89 -9.02
C GLU A 46 -52.19 -34.46 -10.46
N SER A 47 -51.88 -33.18 -10.69
CA SER A 47 -51.60 -32.66 -12.04
C SER A 47 -50.36 -33.27 -12.68
N VAL A 48 -49.42 -33.78 -11.87
CA VAL A 48 -48.18 -34.41 -12.37
C VAL A 48 -48.25 -35.93 -12.42
N GLN A 49 -49.35 -36.54 -11.97
CA GLN A 49 -49.55 -38.01 -11.99
C GLN A 49 -49.22 -38.66 -13.34
N PRO A 50 -49.52 -38.05 -14.51
CA PRO A 50 -49.18 -38.63 -15.82
C PRO A 50 -47.69 -38.81 -16.10
N TRP A 51 -46.79 -38.29 -15.25
CA TRP A 51 -45.33 -38.44 -15.39
C TRP A 51 -44.68 -39.13 -14.19
N MET A 52 -45.50 -39.67 -13.26
CA MET A 52 -45.01 -40.38 -12.07
C MET A 52 -44.84 -41.88 -12.35
N PRO A 53 -43.88 -42.56 -11.70
CA PRO A 53 -43.71 -44.01 -11.85
C PRO A 53 -44.97 -44.78 -11.42
N GLY A 54 -45.40 -45.77 -12.22
CA GLY A 54 -46.56 -46.63 -11.91
C GLY A 54 -47.90 -46.13 -12.43
N SER A 55 -47.93 -45.21 -13.41
CA SER A 55 -49.16 -44.89 -14.15
C SER A 55 -49.41 -45.92 -15.26
N ASN A 56 -50.67 -46.33 -15.48
CA ASN A 56 -51.12 -47.51 -16.24
C ASN A 56 -50.78 -47.59 -17.75
N ASP A 57 -49.82 -46.81 -18.27
CA ASP A 57 -49.40 -46.81 -19.68
C ASP A 57 -47.95 -47.28 -19.91
N ASP A 58 -47.29 -47.87 -18.90
CA ASP A 58 -45.91 -48.38 -19.01
C ASP A 58 -45.73 -49.54 -20.02
N ASP A 59 -46.80 -50.16 -20.51
CA ASP A 59 -46.76 -51.28 -21.47
C ASP A 59 -47.02 -50.92 -22.94
N VAL A 60 -47.45 -49.68 -23.26
CA VAL A 60 -47.86 -49.33 -24.65
C VAL A 60 -46.76 -48.62 -25.45
N MET A 61 -45.68 -48.17 -24.81
CA MET A 61 -44.67 -47.29 -25.46
C MET A 61 -43.24 -47.85 -25.46
N ARG A 62 -43.07 -49.18 -25.50
CA ARG A 62 -41.74 -49.81 -25.71
C ARG A 62 -41.32 -49.94 -27.18
N ASP A 63 -42.23 -49.72 -28.14
CA ASP A 63 -41.96 -49.97 -29.56
C ASP A 63 -42.19 -48.73 -30.44
N ALA A 64 -41.31 -47.73 -30.32
CA ALA A 64 -41.00 -46.79 -31.42
C ALA A 64 -39.64 -46.14 -31.14
N GLY A 65 -38.73 -46.19 -32.13
CA GLY A 65 -37.33 -45.72 -32.04
C GLY A 65 -37.12 -44.21 -31.90
N ASP A 66 -37.99 -43.53 -31.17
CA ASP A 66 -37.95 -42.10 -30.87
C ASP A 66 -38.62 -41.86 -29.49
N THR A 67 -38.22 -42.63 -28.47
CA THR A 67 -38.80 -42.51 -27.12
C THR A 67 -38.46 -41.15 -26.52
N PRO A 68 -39.45 -40.27 -26.28
CA PRO A 68 -39.19 -39.02 -25.58
C PRO A 68 -38.64 -39.34 -24.18
N ASP A 69 -37.65 -38.56 -23.73
CA ASP A 69 -36.95 -38.77 -22.47
C ASP A 69 -37.91 -38.68 -21.26
N TRP A 70 -38.58 -39.79 -20.95
CA TRP A 70 -39.55 -39.91 -19.87
C TRP A 70 -38.94 -39.53 -18.52
N THR A 71 -37.66 -39.87 -18.32
CA THR A 71 -36.89 -39.48 -17.14
C THR A 71 -36.76 -37.95 -17.04
N ALA A 72 -36.49 -37.27 -18.15
CA ALA A 72 -36.47 -35.81 -18.18
C ALA A 72 -37.85 -35.20 -17.93
N ARG A 73 -38.92 -35.78 -18.47
CA ARG A 73 -40.30 -35.31 -18.27
C ARG A 73 -40.78 -35.51 -16.82
N SER A 74 -40.50 -36.66 -16.23
CA SER A 74 -40.78 -36.95 -14.82
C SER A 74 -40.03 -35.98 -13.90
N ARG A 75 -38.74 -35.71 -14.19
CA ARG A 75 -37.94 -34.72 -13.48
C ARG A 75 -38.54 -33.32 -13.61
N ALA A 76 -38.93 -32.90 -14.81
CA ALA A 76 -39.53 -31.59 -15.06
C ALA A 76 -40.88 -31.42 -14.34
N ALA A 77 -41.69 -32.49 -14.29
CA ALA A 77 -42.96 -32.49 -13.58
C ALA A 77 -42.77 -32.33 -12.06
N LEU A 78 -41.80 -33.04 -11.47
CA LEU A 78 -41.46 -32.84 -10.05
C LEU A 78 -40.77 -31.49 -9.79
N GLU A 79 -39.99 -30.98 -10.74
CA GLU A 79 -39.41 -29.63 -10.67
C GLU A 79 -40.48 -28.55 -10.72
N PHE A 80 -41.56 -28.73 -11.49
CA PHE A 80 -42.72 -27.84 -11.47
C PHE A 80 -43.31 -27.75 -10.06
N LEU A 81 -43.48 -28.89 -9.37
CA LEU A 81 -43.99 -28.89 -8.01
C LEU A 81 -43.01 -28.18 -7.06
N SER A 82 -41.74 -28.55 -7.11
CA SER A 82 -40.69 -27.96 -6.25
C SER A 82 -40.57 -26.44 -6.44
N ARG A 83 -40.59 -25.95 -7.69
CA ARG A 83 -40.55 -24.51 -7.99
C ARG A 83 -41.83 -23.78 -7.60
N THR A 84 -42.99 -24.42 -7.70
CA THR A 84 -44.25 -23.82 -7.23
C THR A 84 -44.20 -23.60 -5.72
N LEU A 85 -43.67 -24.55 -4.94
CA LEU A 85 -43.45 -24.38 -3.49
C LEU A 85 -42.50 -23.24 -3.15
N HIS A 86 -41.49 -23.00 -4.00
CA HIS A 86 -40.55 -21.90 -3.79
C HIS A 86 -41.23 -20.51 -3.86
N TYR A 87 -42.29 -20.36 -4.64
CA TYR A 87 -43.02 -19.10 -4.79
C TYR A 87 -44.23 -18.97 -3.86
N LEU A 88 -44.52 -20.00 -3.07
CA LEU A 88 -45.67 -20.02 -2.16
C LEU A 88 -45.33 -19.29 -0.86
N ASN A 89 -46.29 -18.53 -0.32
CA ASN A 89 -46.17 -17.90 0.99
C ASN A 89 -45.96 -18.96 2.09
N PRO A 90 -45.00 -18.78 3.02
CA PRO A 90 -44.74 -19.71 4.14
C PRO A 90 -45.95 -20.06 5.01
N GLU A 91 -47.02 -19.26 4.99
CA GLU A 91 -48.26 -19.49 5.75
C GLU A 91 -49.40 -20.12 4.93
N ALA A 92 -49.22 -20.35 3.63
CA ALA A 92 -50.30 -20.76 2.73
C ALA A 92 -50.79 -22.19 2.95
N LEU A 93 -49.93 -23.08 3.47
CA LEU A 93 -50.23 -24.50 3.61
C LEU A 93 -50.78 -24.84 5.00
N LYS A 94 -51.83 -25.66 5.05
CA LYS A 94 -52.37 -26.25 6.29
C LYS A 94 -51.51 -27.45 6.74
N PRO A 95 -51.50 -27.81 8.03
CA PRO A 95 -50.74 -28.96 8.53
C PRO A 95 -51.01 -30.29 7.81
N SER A 96 -52.27 -30.58 7.47
CA SER A 96 -52.62 -31.80 6.72
C SER A 96 -52.06 -31.82 5.30
N GLN A 97 -51.94 -30.65 4.66
CA GLN A 97 -51.35 -30.50 3.33
C GLN A 97 -49.82 -30.64 3.39
N VAL A 98 -49.19 -30.08 4.43
CA VAL A 98 -47.75 -30.28 4.68
C VAL A 98 -47.43 -31.77 4.86
N ASN A 99 -48.20 -32.48 5.68
CA ASN A 99 -48.02 -33.93 5.89
C ASN A 99 -48.22 -34.72 4.59
N LEU A 100 -49.20 -34.37 3.76
CA LEU A 100 -49.41 -34.99 2.45
C LEU A 100 -48.18 -34.79 1.54
N LEU A 101 -47.61 -33.59 1.50
CA LEU A 101 -46.44 -33.28 0.67
C LEU A 101 -45.17 -33.98 1.19
N ILE A 102 -44.98 -34.06 2.51
CA ILE A 102 -43.91 -34.86 3.13
C ILE A 102 -44.08 -36.35 2.80
N ALA A 103 -45.32 -36.85 2.79
CA ALA A 103 -45.63 -38.21 2.38
C ALA A 103 -45.21 -38.45 0.92
N PHE A 104 -45.68 -37.59 0.01
CA PHE A 104 -45.47 -37.66 -1.43
C PHE A 104 -43.99 -37.53 -1.83
N PHE A 105 -43.32 -36.42 -1.49
CA PHE A 105 -41.92 -36.21 -1.87
C PHE A 105 -40.99 -37.19 -1.15
N GLY A 106 -41.32 -37.58 0.08
CA GLY A 106 -40.54 -38.58 0.78
C GLY A 106 -40.59 -39.96 0.12
N ALA A 107 -41.73 -40.35 -0.48
CA ALA A 107 -41.83 -41.64 -1.19
C ALA A 107 -40.94 -41.69 -2.44
N MET A 108 -40.57 -40.55 -3.01
CA MET A 108 -39.71 -40.49 -4.20
C MET A 108 -38.29 -40.99 -3.95
N PHE A 109 -37.83 -40.99 -2.69
CA PHE A 109 -36.54 -41.57 -2.30
C PHE A 109 -36.53 -43.12 -2.29
N ASP A 110 -37.68 -43.76 -2.51
CA ASP A 110 -37.82 -45.21 -2.62
C ASP A 110 -38.29 -45.63 -4.04
N VAL A 111 -39.11 -44.79 -4.68
CA VAL A 111 -39.80 -45.15 -5.93
C VAL A 111 -39.13 -44.60 -7.20
N ASP A 112 -38.39 -43.48 -7.12
CA ASP A 112 -37.76 -42.87 -8.31
C ASP A 112 -36.35 -42.32 -8.05
N HIS A 113 -35.38 -43.23 -8.09
CA HIS A 113 -33.97 -42.91 -7.85
C HIS A 113 -33.29 -42.17 -9.02
N LYS A 114 -33.93 -42.01 -10.19
CA LYS A 114 -33.30 -41.41 -11.39
C LYS A 114 -33.76 -39.97 -11.67
N ALA A 115 -35.03 -39.66 -11.43
CA ALA A 115 -35.60 -38.34 -11.69
C ALA A 115 -36.08 -37.64 -10.41
N GLY A 116 -36.51 -38.39 -9.39
CA GLY A 116 -37.25 -37.85 -8.26
C GLY A 116 -36.44 -37.24 -7.12
N ILE A 117 -35.18 -37.65 -6.92
CA ILE A 117 -34.41 -37.29 -5.72
C ILE A 117 -34.14 -35.77 -5.61
N LEU A 118 -33.57 -35.14 -6.65
CA LEU A 118 -33.20 -33.72 -6.61
C LEU A 118 -34.43 -32.80 -6.42
N PRO A 119 -35.52 -32.94 -7.20
CA PRO A 119 -36.73 -32.15 -6.97
C PRO A 119 -37.35 -32.38 -5.60
N SER A 120 -37.34 -33.62 -5.10
CA SER A 120 -37.91 -33.98 -3.79
C SER A 120 -37.10 -33.41 -2.63
N ALA A 121 -35.78 -33.50 -2.68
CA ALA A 121 -34.90 -32.87 -1.69
C ALA A 121 -35.11 -31.35 -1.66
N THR A 122 -35.16 -30.73 -2.85
CA THR A 122 -35.40 -29.28 -2.98
C THR A 122 -36.78 -28.88 -2.45
N ALA A 123 -37.83 -29.66 -2.74
CA ALA A 123 -39.18 -29.41 -2.27
C ALA A 123 -39.28 -29.56 -0.75
N LEU A 124 -38.70 -30.61 -0.17
CA LEU A 124 -38.70 -30.84 1.28
C LEU A 124 -37.93 -29.75 2.03
N SER A 125 -36.81 -29.25 1.49
CA SER A 125 -36.09 -28.10 2.07
C SER A 125 -36.95 -26.84 2.12
N ARG A 126 -37.89 -26.65 1.18
CA ARG A 126 -38.88 -25.56 1.24
C ARG A 126 -40.00 -25.84 2.22
N ILE A 127 -40.45 -27.09 2.32
CA ILE A 127 -41.52 -27.49 3.25
C ILE A 127 -41.09 -27.32 4.71
N ILE A 128 -39.84 -27.63 5.06
CA ILE A 128 -39.30 -27.44 6.42
C ILE A 128 -39.37 -25.97 6.86
N ALA A 129 -39.29 -25.03 5.91
CA ALA A 129 -39.38 -23.59 6.19
C ALA A 129 -40.83 -23.05 6.30
N MET A 130 -41.85 -23.90 6.10
CA MET A 130 -43.26 -23.51 6.19
C MET A 130 -43.71 -23.42 7.65
N LYS A 131 -44.57 -22.45 7.98
CA LYS A 131 -45.05 -22.22 9.36
C LYS A 131 -45.83 -23.40 9.94
N SER A 132 -46.51 -24.15 9.08
CA SER A 132 -47.32 -25.34 9.45
C SER A 132 -46.50 -26.63 9.50
N PHE A 133 -45.17 -26.58 9.39
CA PHE A 133 -44.30 -27.73 9.53
C PHE A 133 -44.26 -28.21 10.98
N HIS A 134 -44.41 -29.52 11.19
CA HIS A 134 -44.33 -30.13 12.52
C HIS A 134 -42.98 -30.83 12.69
N ALA A 135 -42.27 -30.48 13.77
CA ALA A 135 -40.94 -31.00 14.08
C ALA A 135 -40.84 -32.54 14.09
N ASN A 136 -41.92 -33.23 14.51
CA ASN A 136 -42.00 -34.69 14.51
C ASN A 136 -41.80 -35.34 13.13
N SER A 137 -42.11 -34.60 12.07
CA SER A 137 -42.00 -35.09 10.70
C SER A 137 -40.54 -35.08 10.21
N GLY A 138 -39.63 -34.39 10.91
CA GLY A 138 -38.22 -34.33 10.56
C GLY A 138 -37.55 -35.70 10.61
N ARG A 139 -37.86 -36.52 11.63
CA ARG A 139 -37.39 -37.91 11.72
C ARG A 139 -37.86 -38.74 10.53
N ASP A 140 -39.13 -38.63 10.18
CA ASP A 140 -39.70 -39.39 9.08
C ASP A 140 -39.05 -39.04 7.74
N ILE A 141 -38.73 -37.75 7.53
CA ILE A 141 -37.96 -37.30 6.35
C ILE A 141 -36.57 -37.93 6.33
N ILE A 142 -35.84 -37.92 7.45
CA ILE A 142 -34.50 -38.54 7.55
C ILE A 142 -34.58 -40.03 7.19
N LEU A 143 -35.51 -40.77 7.79
CA LEU A 143 -35.66 -42.21 7.54
C LEU A 143 -36.00 -42.50 6.07
N LYS A 144 -36.84 -41.67 5.44
CA LYS A 144 -37.14 -41.80 4.01
C LYS A 144 -35.94 -41.46 3.13
N VAL A 145 -35.09 -40.51 3.50
CA VAL A 145 -33.83 -40.29 2.78
C VAL A 145 -32.91 -41.49 2.91
N CYS A 146 -32.86 -42.13 4.09
CA CYS A 146 -32.04 -43.32 4.34
C CYS A 146 -32.48 -44.57 3.56
N THR A 147 -33.67 -44.60 2.94
CA THR A 147 -34.08 -45.73 2.07
C THR A 147 -33.23 -45.83 0.81
N LEU A 148 -32.58 -44.74 0.40
CA LEU A 148 -31.68 -44.70 -0.76
C LEU A 148 -30.50 -45.67 -0.64
N LYS A 149 -29.99 -45.92 0.58
CA LYS A 149 -28.87 -46.84 0.86
C LYS A 149 -27.72 -46.67 -0.15
N GLU A 150 -27.36 -47.74 -0.87
CA GLU A 150 -26.27 -47.77 -1.86
C GLU A 150 -26.54 -46.96 -3.14
N ASP A 151 -27.78 -46.54 -3.38
CA ASP A 151 -28.11 -45.70 -4.53
C ASP A 151 -27.80 -44.22 -4.30
N PHE A 152 -27.59 -43.80 -3.05
CA PHE A 152 -27.21 -42.41 -2.74
C PHE A 152 -25.83 -42.03 -3.29
N PRO A 153 -24.74 -42.80 -3.07
CA PRO A 153 -23.43 -42.52 -3.68
C PRO A 153 -23.44 -42.54 -5.22
N ARG A 154 -24.39 -43.24 -5.84
CA ARG A 154 -24.52 -43.35 -7.31
C ARG A 154 -25.12 -42.09 -7.94
N GLN A 155 -25.76 -41.23 -7.16
CA GLN A 155 -26.30 -39.96 -7.64
C GLN A 155 -25.19 -39.00 -8.05
N ILE A 156 -25.47 -38.09 -8.98
CA ILE A 156 -24.53 -37.02 -9.33
C ILE A 156 -24.30 -36.05 -8.15
N SER A 157 -23.15 -35.39 -8.08
CA SER A 157 -22.77 -34.50 -6.97
C SER A 157 -23.83 -33.44 -6.65
N LYS A 158 -24.38 -32.76 -7.66
CA LYS A 158 -25.44 -31.77 -7.48
C LYS A 158 -26.69 -32.32 -6.77
N THR A 159 -27.06 -33.57 -7.04
CA THR A 159 -28.21 -34.23 -6.39
C THR A 159 -27.86 -34.59 -4.95
N ARG A 160 -26.66 -35.14 -4.70
CA ARG A 160 -26.20 -35.45 -3.35
C ARG A 160 -26.12 -34.19 -2.47
N LEU A 161 -25.60 -33.08 -3.02
CA LEU A 161 -25.52 -31.80 -2.33
C LEU A 161 -26.90 -31.32 -1.85
N ALA A 162 -27.94 -31.39 -2.70
CA ALA A 162 -29.29 -30.99 -2.30
C ALA A 162 -29.85 -31.85 -1.16
N VAL A 163 -29.51 -33.14 -1.12
CA VAL A 163 -29.87 -34.02 0.00
C VAL A 163 -29.08 -33.66 1.26
N TYR A 164 -27.78 -33.39 1.17
CA TYR A 164 -27.00 -32.90 2.30
C TYR A 164 -27.53 -31.59 2.87
N GLU A 165 -27.93 -30.64 2.01
CA GLU A 165 -28.54 -29.38 2.44
C GLU A 165 -29.88 -29.62 3.16
N LEU A 166 -30.71 -30.52 2.65
CA LEU A 166 -31.95 -30.95 3.32
C LEU A 166 -31.66 -31.52 4.72
N LEU A 167 -30.74 -32.48 4.81
CA LEU A 167 -30.35 -33.10 6.07
C LEU A 167 -29.80 -32.08 7.07
N ARG A 168 -28.97 -31.15 6.58
CA ARG A 168 -28.45 -30.04 7.39
C ARG A 168 -29.58 -29.18 7.94
N SER A 169 -30.54 -28.77 7.11
CA SER A 169 -31.69 -27.97 7.56
C SER A 169 -32.52 -28.66 8.64
N LEU A 170 -32.65 -29.99 8.57
CA LEU A 170 -33.34 -30.79 9.59
C LEU A 170 -32.55 -30.83 10.90
N VAL A 171 -31.26 -31.17 10.83
CA VAL A 171 -30.41 -31.31 12.02
C VAL A 171 -30.17 -29.97 12.72
N SER A 172 -30.10 -28.87 11.97
CA SER A 172 -29.89 -27.52 12.51
C SER A 172 -31.16 -26.84 13.04
N SER A 173 -32.35 -27.40 12.81
CA SER A 173 -33.60 -26.82 13.28
C SER A 173 -33.80 -27.13 14.78
N PRO A 174 -33.88 -26.13 15.67
CA PRO A 174 -33.97 -26.36 17.12
C PRO A 174 -35.18 -27.22 17.52
N GLU A 175 -36.30 -27.07 16.83
CA GLU A 175 -37.53 -27.81 17.12
C GLU A 175 -37.41 -29.28 16.71
N VAL A 176 -36.84 -29.54 15.53
CA VAL A 176 -36.59 -30.90 15.02
C VAL A 176 -35.52 -31.59 15.87
N ALA A 177 -34.43 -30.89 16.20
CA ALA A 177 -33.37 -31.40 17.05
C ALA A 177 -33.90 -31.83 18.42
N LYS A 178 -34.78 -31.04 19.03
CA LYS A 178 -35.43 -31.38 20.30
C LYS A 178 -36.29 -32.64 20.19
N ASP A 179 -37.10 -32.77 19.14
CA ASP A 179 -37.91 -33.98 18.92
C ASP A 179 -37.02 -35.21 18.67
N LEU A 180 -35.96 -35.09 17.86
CA LEU A 180 -35.00 -36.17 17.62
C LEU A 180 -34.30 -36.63 18.92
N GLN A 181 -33.88 -35.70 19.77
CA GLN A 181 -33.28 -36.00 21.07
C GLN A 181 -34.28 -36.68 22.03
N GLN A 182 -35.55 -36.28 22.00
CA GLN A 182 -36.60 -36.89 22.82
C GLN A 182 -36.93 -38.32 22.39
N ARG A 183 -36.95 -38.59 21.07
CA ARG A 183 -37.32 -39.89 20.51
C ARG A 183 -36.20 -40.92 20.60
N ASP A 184 -34.98 -40.55 20.22
CA ASP A 184 -33.87 -41.50 20.11
C ASP A 184 -32.97 -41.52 21.35
N GLY A 185 -33.12 -40.55 22.26
CA GLY A 185 -32.29 -40.45 23.44
C GLY A 185 -30.80 -40.41 23.12
N LYS A 186 -30.00 -41.18 23.88
CA LYS A 186 -28.53 -41.23 23.72
C LYS A 186 -28.07 -42.17 22.61
N ASP A 187 -28.94 -43.03 22.09
CA ASP A 187 -28.61 -44.00 21.04
C ASP A 187 -28.68 -43.40 19.64
N THR A 188 -29.31 -42.22 19.51
CA THR A 188 -29.36 -41.37 18.30
C THR A 188 -29.40 -42.19 17.01
N ALA A 189 -30.36 -43.12 16.92
CA ALA A 189 -30.44 -44.13 15.87
C ALA A 189 -30.44 -43.49 14.47
N PHE A 190 -31.13 -42.36 14.31
CA PHE A 190 -31.13 -41.61 13.05
C PHE A 190 -29.72 -41.24 12.58
N MET A 191 -28.81 -40.93 13.51
CA MET A 191 -27.46 -40.52 13.18
C MET A 191 -26.63 -41.71 12.69
N LYS A 192 -26.85 -42.92 13.24
CA LYS A 192 -26.23 -44.15 12.73
C LYS A 192 -26.65 -44.42 11.29
N ASP A 193 -27.94 -44.25 11.00
CA ASP A 193 -28.46 -44.40 9.63
C ASP A 193 -27.82 -43.37 8.68
N LEU A 194 -27.64 -42.12 9.12
CA LEU A 194 -26.96 -41.09 8.34
C LEU A 194 -25.47 -41.37 8.13
N LEU A 195 -24.76 -41.86 9.15
CA LEU A 195 -23.35 -42.25 9.03
C LEU A 195 -23.19 -43.36 7.98
N HIS A 196 -24.11 -44.33 7.97
CA HIS A 196 -24.10 -45.40 6.98
C HIS A 196 -24.41 -44.89 5.56
N LEU A 197 -25.42 -44.03 5.42
CA LEU A 197 -25.79 -43.45 4.13
C LEU A 197 -24.64 -42.61 3.52
N CYS A 198 -23.96 -41.82 4.35
CA CYS A 198 -22.97 -40.82 3.93
C CYS A 198 -21.51 -41.33 3.95
N GLN A 199 -21.28 -42.62 4.14
CA GLN A 199 -19.95 -43.19 4.47
C GLN A 199 -18.87 -42.95 3.41
N THR A 200 -19.24 -42.77 2.13
CA THR A 200 -18.31 -42.82 0.99
C THR A 200 -18.22 -41.53 0.17
N GLU A 201 -18.59 -40.37 0.73
CA GLU A 201 -18.56 -39.09 0.01
C GLU A 201 -17.13 -38.62 -0.31
N ARG A 202 -16.96 -38.04 -1.51
CA ARG A 202 -15.66 -37.57 -2.01
C ARG A 202 -15.73 -36.18 -2.65
N ASP A 203 -16.93 -35.70 -2.96
CA ASP A 203 -17.14 -34.40 -3.58
C ASP A 203 -16.91 -33.27 -2.55
N PRO A 204 -16.05 -32.27 -2.84
CA PRO A 204 -15.72 -31.21 -1.87
C PRO A 204 -16.92 -30.39 -1.41
N ASP A 205 -17.85 -30.06 -2.31
CA ASP A 205 -19.05 -29.27 -1.96
C ASP A 205 -19.96 -30.07 -1.01
N CYS A 206 -20.14 -31.38 -1.26
CA CYS A 206 -20.89 -32.26 -0.38
C CYS A 206 -20.20 -32.45 0.99
N LEU A 207 -18.88 -32.62 1.01
CA LEU A 207 -18.10 -32.78 2.25
C LEU A 207 -18.19 -31.54 3.16
N MET A 208 -18.23 -30.33 2.58
CA MET A 208 -18.42 -29.11 3.37
C MET A 208 -19.70 -29.15 4.20
N VAL A 209 -20.81 -29.56 3.59
CA VAL A 209 -22.11 -29.67 4.24
C VAL A 209 -22.13 -30.85 5.22
N TRP A 210 -21.55 -31.99 4.85
CA TRP A 210 -21.48 -33.18 5.71
C TRP A 210 -20.68 -32.93 6.99
N PHE A 211 -19.49 -32.33 6.88
CA PHE A 211 -18.71 -31.92 8.04
C PHE A 211 -19.47 -30.91 8.91
N ASP A 212 -20.25 -30.00 8.33
CA ASP A 212 -21.08 -29.10 9.12
C ASP A 212 -22.17 -29.84 9.92
N ILE A 213 -22.80 -30.86 9.33
CA ILE A 213 -23.78 -31.72 10.02
C ILE A 213 -23.11 -32.44 11.20
N LEU A 214 -21.95 -33.06 10.98
CA LEU A 214 -21.21 -33.76 12.05
C LEU A 214 -20.80 -32.80 13.17
N ARG A 215 -20.29 -31.62 12.82
CA ARG A 215 -19.94 -30.57 13.78
C ARG A 215 -21.15 -30.14 14.61
N LEU A 216 -22.27 -29.80 13.96
CA LEU A 216 -23.51 -29.38 14.63
C LEU A 216 -24.01 -30.45 15.59
N PHE A 217 -24.04 -31.70 15.14
CA PHE A 217 -24.46 -32.82 15.96
C PHE A 217 -23.58 -32.95 17.21
N LEU A 218 -22.25 -32.92 17.07
CA LEU A 218 -21.32 -33.03 18.19
C LEU A 218 -21.41 -31.85 19.18
N SER A 219 -21.81 -30.66 18.71
CA SER A 219 -21.97 -29.48 19.57
C SER A 219 -23.32 -29.41 20.29
N GLU A 220 -24.40 -29.88 19.67
CA GLU A 220 -25.78 -29.68 20.17
C GLU A 220 -26.40 -30.94 20.79
N TYR A 221 -25.88 -32.13 20.47
CA TYR A 221 -26.40 -33.40 20.96
C TYR A 221 -25.46 -34.01 22.00
N SER A 222 -26.00 -34.88 22.85
CA SER A 222 -25.24 -35.60 23.89
C SER A 222 -25.19 -37.10 23.62
N PRO A 223 -24.49 -37.56 22.56
CA PRO A 223 -24.45 -38.96 22.17
C PRO A 223 -23.72 -39.83 23.21
N SER A 224 -23.98 -41.14 23.13
CA SER A 224 -23.18 -42.16 23.83
C SER A 224 -21.72 -42.15 23.38
N LYS A 225 -20.83 -42.76 24.18
CA LYS A 225 -19.39 -42.80 23.86
C LYS A 225 -19.11 -43.57 22.56
N GLU A 226 -19.83 -44.66 22.33
CA GLU A 226 -19.70 -45.50 21.13
C GLU A 226 -20.00 -44.70 19.85
N ILE A 227 -21.09 -43.93 19.86
CA ILE A 227 -21.49 -43.11 18.70
C ILE A 227 -20.51 -41.96 18.48
N LEU A 228 -20.01 -41.37 19.56
CA LEU A 228 -18.99 -40.33 19.48
C LEU A 228 -17.70 -40.87 18.83
N GLU A 229 -17.28 -42.09 19.17
CA GLU A 229 -16.14 -42.76 18.53
C GLU A 229 -16.39 -43.09 17.05
N GLU A 230 -17.61 -43.48 16.70
CA GLU A 230 -18.02 -43.76 15.31
C GLU A 230 -18.01 -42.50 14.44
N ILE A 231 -18.57 -41.39 14.95
CA ILE A 231 -18.53 -40.08 14.28
C ILE A 231 -17.08 -39.59 14.14
N TYR A 232 -16.29 -39.72 15.20
CA TYR A 232 -14.86 -39.40 15.16
C TYR A 232 -14.14 -40.21 14.08
N GLY A 233 -14.36 -41.52 14.03
CA GLY A 233 -13.80 -42.41 13.00
C GLY A 233 -14.15 -41.96 11.57
N THR A 234 -15.36 -41.42 11.39
CA THR A 234 -15.87 -40.95 10.10
C THR A 234 -15.09 -39.75 9.57
N PHE A 235 -15.00 -38.64 10.33
CA PHE A 235 -14.28 -37.46 9.83
C PHE A 235 -12.76 -37.62 9.93
N LYS A 236 -12.24 -38.37 10.92
CA LYS A 236 -10.80 -38.65 11.07
C LYS A 236 -10.20 -39.30 9.81
N ALA A 237 -10.97 -40.14 9.11
CA ALA A 237 -10.51 -40.81 7.90
C ALA A 237 -10.11 -39.84 6.77
N TYR A 238 -10.61 -38.61 6.77
CA TYR A 238 -10.27 -37.58 5.79
C TYR A 238 -9.00 -36.80 6.14
N PHE A 239 -8.38 -37.06 7.30
CA PHE A 239 -7.22 -36.32 7.77
C PHE A 239 -5.88 -37.05 7.46
N PRO A 240 -4.91 -36.41 6.77
CA PRO A 240 -4.95 -35.05 6.23
C PRO A 240 -5.60 -34.97 4.85
N ILE A 241 -6.24 -33.83 4.55
CA ILE A 241 -6.84 -33.58 3.23
C ILE A 241 -5.74 -33.31 2.20
N THR A 242 -5.73 -34.13 1.14
CA THR A 242 -4.88 -33.94 -0.05
C THR A 242 -5.77 -33.89 -1.30
N LEU A 243 -6.07 -32.68 -1.77
CA LEU A 243 -6.84 -32.50 -3.00
C LEU A 243 -5.89 -32.36 -4.21
N PRO A 244 -6.13 -33.10 -5.32
CA PRO A 244 -5.40 -32.89 -6.56
C PRO A 244 -5.76 -31.53 -7.18
N ARG A 245 -4.80 -30.87 -7.85
CA ARG A 245 -4.96 -29.54 -8.49
C ARG A 245 -6.04 -29.47 -9.57
N THR A 246 -6.63 -30.60 -9.95
CA THR A 246 -7.60 -30.76 -11.05
C THR A 246 -9.05 -30.88 -10.58
N ALA A 247 -9.34 -30.64 -9.30
CA ALA A 247 -10.71 -30.68 -8.79
C ALA A 247 -11.57 -29.57 -9.44
N GLN A 248 -12.72 -29.94 -10.02
CA GLN A 248 -13.66 -29.04 -10.71
C GLN A 248 -14.60 -28.27 -9.75
N SER A 249 -14.31 -28.26 -8.44
CA SER A 249 -15.11 -27.59 -7.41
C SER A 249 -14.62 -26.16 -7.16
N GLY A 250 -15.53 -25.28 -6.76
CA GLY A 250 -15.19 -23.92 -6.30
C GLY A 250 -14.60 -23.87 -4.89
N VAL A 251 -14.68 -24.98 -4.13
CA VAL A 251 -14.15 -25.09 -2.77
C VAL A 251 -12.65 -25.28 -2.80
N THR A 252 -11.94 -24.41 -2.08
CA THR A 252 -10.49 -24.47 -1.95
C THR A 252 -10.06 -25.55 -0.94
N PRO A 253 -8.86 -26.14 -1.06
CA PRO A 253 -8.36 -27.10 -0.08
C PRO A 253 -8.29 -26.56 1.35
N GLU A 254 -8.03 -25.26 1.52
CA GLU A 254 -7.97 -24.63 2.84
C GLU A 254 -9.36 -24.48 3.49
N GLU A 255 -10.40 -24.19 2.70
CA GLU A 255 -11.79 -24.16 3.20
C GLU A 255 -12.22 -25.54 3.72
N LEU A 256 -11.89 -26.61 2.99
CA LEU A 256 -12.23 -27.96 3.40
C LEU A 256 -11.47 -28.40 4.65
N LYS A 257 -10.17 -28.07 4.75
CA LYS A 257 -9.39 -28.28 5.98
C LYS A 257 -9.95 -27.53 7.16
N LEU A 258 -10.34 -26.27 6.97
CA LEU A 258 -10.95 -25.47 8.03
C LEU A 258 -12.26 -26.09 8.52
N GLN A 259 -13.09 -26.59 7.61
CA GLN A 259 -14.36 -27.23 7.98
C GLN A 259 -14.14 -28.57 8.70
N LEU A 260 -13.20 -29.39 8.24
CA LEU A 260 -12.79 -30.61 8.95
C LEU A 260 -12.23 -30.29 10.34
N ARG A 261 -11.41 -29.24 10.47
CA ARG A 261 -10.86 -28.77 11.76
C ARG A 261 -11.94 -28.45 12.76
N LYS A 262 -13.02 -27.79 12.33
CA LYS A 262 -14.18 -27.50 13.20
C LYS A 262 -14.87 -28.78 13.72
N CYS A 263 -14.75 -29.90 13.02
CA CYS A 263 -15.24 -31.20 13.53
C CYS A 263 -14.37 -31.71 14.68
N PHE A 264 -13.04 -31.60 14.55
CA PHE A 264 -12.11 -31.99 15.62
C PHE A 264 -12.30 -31.14 16.88
N SER A 265 -12.55 -29.84 16.72
CA SER A 265 -12.69 -28.88 17.83
C SER A 265 -14.12 -28.69 18.35
N SER A 266 -15.10 -29.46 17.86
CA SER A 266 -16.53 -29.20 18.15
C SER A 266 -16.95 -29.48 19.60
N THR A 267 -16.27 -30.41 20.29
CA THR A 267 -16.62 -30.80 21.67
C THR A 267 -15.42 -31.36 22.44
N HIS A 268 -15.29 -30.98 23.71
CA HIS A 268 -14.20 -31.41 24.60
C HIS A 268 -14.19 -32.93 24.85
N ARG A 269 -15.33 -33.61 24.69
CA ARG A 269 -15.46 -35.07 24.86
C ARG A 269 -14.59 -35.85 23.86
N LEU A 270 -14.17 -35.22 22.76
CA LEU A 270 -13.27 -35.79 21.77
C LEU A 270 -11.79 -35.74 22.19
N ALA A 271 -11.43 -35.04 23.28
CA ALA A 271 -10.03 -34.80 23.64
C ALA A 271 -9.18 -36.08 23.74
N SER A 272 -9.74 -37.13 24.35
CA SER A 272 -9.06 -38.43 24.50
C SER A 272 -8.81 -39.20 23.18
N LEU A 273 -9.46 -38.78 22.09
CA LEU A 273 -9.29 -39.36 20.77
C LEU A 273 -8.48 -38.43 19.87
N SER A 274 -8.88 -37.15 19.79
CA SER A 274 -8.30 -36.14 18.91
C SER A 274 -6.86 -35.77 19.27
N LEU A 275 -6.57 -35.42 20.53
CA LEU A 275 -5.25 -34.92 20.91
C LEU A 275 -4.16 -36.00 20.78
N PRO A 276 -4.35 -37.25 21.28
CA PRO A 276 -3.38 -38.31 21.08
C PRO A 276 -3.13 -38.64 19.60
N PHE A 277 -4.17 -38.58 18.75
CA PHE A 277 -4.06 -38.83 17.32
C PHE A 277 -3.25 -37.74 16.61
N LEU A 278 -3.55 -36.47 16.88
CA LEU A 278 -2.87 -35.33 16.25
C LEU A 278 -1.40 -35.26 16.69
N ILE A 279 -1.11 -35.45 17.98
CA ILE A 279 0.27 -35.50 18.48
C ILE A 279 1.01 -36.69 17.87
N GLY A 280 0.39 -37.87 17.83
CA GLY A 280 0.99 -39.05 17.19
C GLY A 280 1.22 -38.90 15.69
N LYS A 281 0.54 -37.95 15.01
CA LYS A 281 0.83 -37.57 13.63
C LYS A 281 2.04 -36.67 13.51
N LEU A 282 2.29 -35.79 14.48
CA LEU A 282 3.52 -34.99 14.52
C LEU A 282 4.75 -35.85 14.84
N ASP A 283 4.62 -36.80 15.78
CA ASP A 283 5.70 -37.69 16.23
C ASP A 283 6.22 -38.66 15.13
N GLN A 284 5.58 -38.69 13.95
CA GLN A 284 6.02 -39.50 12.80
C GLN A 284 7.28 -38.95 12.10
N GLY A 285 7.78 -37.78 12.52
CA GLY A 285 9.05 -37.20 12.07
C GLY A 285 9.02 -36.79 10.58
N ASP A 286 10.13 -37.03 9.88
CA ASP A 286 10.33 -36.61 8.48
C ASP A 286 9.38 -37.28 7.47
N GLY A 287 8.63 -38.30 7.88
CA GLY A 287 7.61 -38.94 7.06
C GLY A 287 6.38 -38.05 6.77
N VAL A 288 6.27 -36.88 7.41
CA VAL A 288 5.13 -35.97 7.30
C VAL A 288 5.53 -34.68 6.60
N THR A 289 4.84 -34.36 5.50
CA THR A 289 5.07 -33.10 4.77
C THR A 289 4.78 -31.88 5.63
N VAL A 290 5.49 -30.78 5.36
CA VAL A 290 5.35 -29.48 6.03
C VAL A 290 3.90 -29.02 6.12
N ASN A 291 3.16 -29.09 5.01
CA ASN A 291 1.76 -28.66 4.94
C ASN A 291 0.86 -29.48 5.87
N VAL A 292 1.16 -30.77 6.05
CA VAL A 292 0.42 -31.63 6.97
C VAL A 292 0.80 -31.29 8.42
N LYS A 293 2.08 -31.07 8.73
CA LYS A 293 2.49 -30.62 10.06
C LYS A 293 1.78 -29.33 10.48
N VAL A 294 1.76 -28.32 9.61
CA VAL A 294 1.06 -27.05 9.87
C VAL A 294 -0.44 -27.26 10.08
N ASP A 295 -1.08 -28.13 9.29
CA ASP A 295 -2.51 -28.42 9.45
C ASP A 295 -2.81 -29.15 10.77
N VAL A 296 -1.94 -30.09 11.18
CA VAL A 296 -2.02 -30.74 12.49
C VAL A 296 -1.91 -29.71 13.61
N LEU A 297 -0.91 -28.83 13.57
CA LEU A 297 -0.69 -27.79 14.59
C LEU A 297 -1.88 -26.83 14.69
N ARG A 298 -2.39 -26.34 13.56
CA ARG A 298 -3.60 -25.49 13.52
C ARG A 298 -4.82 -26.21 14.09
N THR A 299 -4.93 -27.52 13.86
CA THR A 299 -6.03 -28.34 14.40
C THR A 299 -5.90 -28.57 15.90
N ILE A 300 -4.69 -28.83 16.43
CA ILE A 300 -4.45 -28.89 17.88
C ILE A 300 -4.82 -27.55 18.52
N ARG A 301 -4.35 -26.43 17.97
CA ARG A 301 -4.69 -25.09 18.47
C ARG A 301 -6.21 -24.89 18.57
N ALA A 302 -6.95 -25.16 17.51
CA ALA A 302 -8.40 -25.02 17.51
C ALA A 302 -9.08 -25.91 18.57
N CYS A 303 -8.57 -27.13 18.79
CA CYS A 303 -9.06 -27.98 19.89
C CYS A 303 -8.81 -27.34 21.26
N LEU A 304 -7.61 -26.79 21.50
CA LEU A 304 -7.28 -26.13 22.77
C LEU A 304 -8.16 -24.90 23.04
N GLU A 305 -8.43 -24.10 22.01
CA GLU A 305 -9.24 -22.88 22.11
C GLU A 305 -10.72 -23.19 22.38
N GLU A 306 -11.29 -24.20 21.71
CA GLU A 306 -12.74 -24.49 21.75
C GLU A 306 -13.14 -25.51 22.84
N TYR A 307 -12.21 -26.36 23.29
CA TYR A 307 -12.54 -27.35 24.32
C TYR A 307 -12.87 -26.70 25.65
N LYS A 308 -14.08 -27.01 26.13
CA LYS A 308 -14.55 -26.73 27.50
C LYS A 308 -13.89 -27.65 28.52
N ASP A 309 -14.00 -27.29 29.79
CA ASP A 309 -13.49 -28.05 30.94
C ASP A 309 -11.99 -28.45 30.80
N PRO A 310 -11.07 -27.47 30.76
CA PRO A 310 -9.64 -27.71 30.50
C PRO A 310 -8.99 -28.74 31.41
N THR A 311 -9.45 -28.86 32.66
CA THR A 311 -8.92 -29.80 33.66
C THR A 311 -9.08 -31.26 33.22
N GLU A 312 -10.20 -31.60 32.56
CA GLU A 312 -10.44 -32.96 32.07
C GLU A 312 -9.96 -33.13 30.62
N SER A 313 -10.10 -32.09 29.80
CA SER A 313 -9.89 -32.20 28.35
C SER A 313 -8.49 -31.81 27.88
N ILE A 314 -7.77 -30.94 28.59
CA ILE A 314 -6.49 -30.35 28.15
C ILE A 314 -5.34 -30.75 29.10
N THR A 315 -5.49 -30.52 30.41
CA THR A 315 -4.46 -30.77 31.44
C THR A 315 -3.76 -32.14 31.30
N PRO A 316 -4.48 -33.26 31.05
CA PRO A 316 -3.84 -34.58 30.93
C PRO A 316 -2.83 -34.69 29.77
N TYR A 317 -2.92 -33.82 28.76
CA TYR A 317 -2.08 -33.87 27.55
C TYR A 317 -0.98 -32.81 27.54
N THR A 318 -0.98 -31.85 28.47
CA THR A 318 -0.03 -30.73 28.55
C THR A 318 1.42 -31.16 28.40
N ASN A 319 1.87 -32.12 29.23
CA ASN A 319 3.25 -32.62 29.19
C ASN A 319 3.59 -33.28 27.85
N ARG A 320 2.65 -34.04 27.28
CA ARG A 320 2.85 -34.71 25.99
C ARG A 320 2.96 -33.70 24.85
N ILE A 321 2.12 -32.67 24.85
CA ILE A 321 2.18 -31.57 23.87
C ILE A 321 3.53 -30.86 23.95
N TRP A 322 3.97 -30.46 25.16
CA TRP A 322 5.29 -29.82 25.33
C TRP A 322 6.43 -30.68 24.81
N THR A 323 6.46 -31.95 25.21
CA THR A 323 7.58 -32.84 24.89
C THR A 323 7.68 -33.12 23.39
N SER A 324 6.54 -33.20 22.70
CA SER A 324 6.50 -33.36 21.24
C SER A 324 6.90 -32.06 20.52
N LEU A 325 6.32 -30.92 20.93
CA LEU A 325 6.44 -29.66 20.19
C LEU A 325 7.75 -28.89 20.42
N LYS A 326 8.39 -29.03 21.59
CA LYS A 326 9.61 -28.26 21.88
C LYS A 326 10.74 -28.52 20.87
N TYR A 327 10.82 -29.74 20.33
CA TYR A 327 11.84 -30.13 19.36
C TYR A 327 11.59 -29.55 17.97
N GLU A 328 10.33 -29.32 17.58
CA GLU A 328 9.97 -28.67 16.32
C GLU A 328 10.45 -27.21 16.28
N VAL A 329 10.53 -26.53 17.44
CA VAL A 329 11.13 -25.19 17.52
C VAL A 329 12.63 -25.26 17.72
N ARG A 330 13.12 -26.17 18.58
CA ARG A 330 14.55 -26.29 18.91
C ARG A 330 15.41 -26.66 17.71
N ASN A 331 14.93 -27.57 16.87
CA ASN A 331 15.66 -28.11 15.72
C ASN A 331 14.99 -27.75 14.37
N GLY A 332 13.94 -26.92 14.39
CA GLY A 332 13.19 -26.58 13.19
C GLY A 332 13.92 -25.60 12.28
N GLU A 333 13.83 -25.83 10.97
CA GLU A 333 14.31 -24.90 9.94
C GLU A 333 13.17 -24.14 9.24
N ILE A 334 11.93 -24.61 9.43
CA ILE A 334 10.76 -24.13 8.68
C ILE A 334 9.93 -23.18 9.55
N GLU A 335 10.02 -21.88 9.25
CA GLU A 335 9.37 -20.82 10.02
C GLU A 335 7.84 -20.99 10.16
N ASP A 336 7.13 -21.45 9.12
CA ASP A 336 5.67 -21.69 9.21
C ASP A 336 5.32 -22.75 10.27
N THR A 337 6.13 -23.79 10.38
CA THR A 337 5.93 -24.87 11.36
C THR A 337 6.32 -24.38 12.76
N ILE A 338 7.41 -23.62 12.88
CA ILE A 338 7.85 -23.01 14.13
C ILE A 338 6.75 -22.06 14.65
N TRP A 339 6.26 -21.15 13.82
CA TRP A 339 5.23 -20.20 14.21
C TRP A 339 3.93 -20.91 14.62
N ALA A 340 3.45 -21.87 13.83
CA ALA A 340 2.27 -22.65 14.18
C ALA A 340 2.46 -23.40 15.51
N THR A 341 3.67 -23.89 15.79
CA THR A 341 4.02 -24.56 17.05
C THR A 341 3.96 -23.59 18.23
N LEU A 342 4.57 -22.41 18.10
CA LEU A 342 4.54 -21.37 19.14
C LEU A 342 3.10 -20.92 19.44
N GLU A 343 2.24 -20.85 18.43
CA GLU A 343 0.81 -20.53 18.63
C GLU A 343 0.07 -21.64 19.39
N VAL A 344 0.39 -22.92 19.16
CA VAL A 344 -0.18 -24.02 19.95
C VAL A 344 0.24 -23.92 21.42
N LEU A 345 1.52 -23.66 21.69
CA LEU A 345 2.04 -23.55 23.05
C LEU A 345 1.45 -22.35 23.79
N LYS A 346 1.27 -21.22 23.09
CA LYS A 346 0.59 -20.05 23.62
C LYS A 346 -0.87 -20.37 23.94
N ALA A 347 -1.61 -20.96 23.00
CA ALA A 347 -3.00 -21.39 23.22
C ALA A 347 -3.12 -22.34 24.40
N LEU A 348 -2.26 -23.36 24.50
CA LEU A 348 -2.21 -24.28 25.64
C LEU A 348 -2.08 -23.52 26.96
N THR A 349 -1.14 -22.58 27.04
CA THR A 349 -0.87 -21.78 28.25
C THR A 349 -2.09 -20.96 28.67
N THR A 350 -2.83 -20.39 27.72
CA THR A 350 -4.06 -19.61 28.04
C THR A 350 -5.18 -20.45 28.65
N ARG A 351 -5.14 -21.78 28.52
CA ARG A 351 -6.17 -22.70 29.04
C ARG A 351 -5.82 -23.28 30.41
N LEU A 352 -4.59 -23.12 30.88
CA LEU A 352 -4.14 -23.62 32.18
C LEU A 352 -4.33 -22.55 33.27
N ALA A 353 -4.62 -22.97 34.50
CA ALA A 353 -4.77 -22.08 35.66
C ALA A 353 -4.23 -22.75 36.93
N GLY A 354 -3.97 -21.94 37.97
CA GLY A 354 -3.54 -22.45 39.29
C GLY A 354 -2.24 -23.27 39.23
N ASP A 355 -2.24 -24.41 39.92
CA ASP A 355 -1.06 -25.29 40.01
C ASP A 355 -0.65 -25.86 38.65
N ASP A 356 -1.60 -26.18 37.76
CA ASP A 356 -1.30 -26.71 36.41
C ASP A 356 -0.50 -25.72 35.57
N LEU A 357 -0.84 -24.43 35.63
CA LEU A 357 -0.12 -23.36 34.94
C LEU A 357 1.29 -23.19 35.54
N ARG A 358 1.40 -23.21 36.87
CA ARG A 358 2.68 -23.09 37.57
C ARG A 358 3.61 -24.25 37.20
N ASP A 359 3.14 -25.48 37.24
CA ASP A 359 3.96 -26.65 36.96
C ASP A 359 4.39 -26.70 35.49
N TYR A 360 3.50 -26.30 34.58
CA TYR A 360 3.83 -26.16 33.15
C TYR A 360 4.89 -25.07 32.90
N THR A 361 4.68 -23.87 33.42
CA THR A 361 5.62 -22.74 33.26
C THR A 361 7.00 -23.02 33.88
N LEU A 362 7.04 -23.73 35.02
CA LEU A 362 8.29 -24.22 35.61
C LEU A 362 9.01 -25.22 34.70
N THR A 363 8.28 -26.15 34.09
CA THR A 363 8.82 -27.14 33.15
C THR A 363 9.42 -26.45 31.92
N VAL A 364 8.69 -25.51 31.32
CA VAL A 364 9.14 -24.71 30.18
C VAL A 364 10.40 -23.91 30.55
N THR A 365 10.38 -23.22 31.69
CA THR A 365 11.51 -22.40 32.14
C THR A 365 12.76 -23.26 32.35
N ARG A 366 12.63 -24.41 33.02
CA ARG A 366 13.74 -25.32 33.29
C ARG A 366 14.41 -25.82 32.00
N ASP A 367 13.62 -26.23 31.02
CA ASP A 367 14.14 -26.73 29.74
C ASP A 367 14.82 -25.61 28.94
N CYS A 368 14.17 -24.45 28.82
CA CYS A 368 14.67 -23.35 28.00
C CYS A 368 15.89 -22.63 28.62
N VAL A 369 15.98 -22.52 29.95
CA VAL A 369 17.11 -21.86 30.63
C VAL A 369 18.43 -22.59 30.36
N VAL A 370 18.39 -23.93 30.29
CA VAL A 370 19.58 -24.73 29.92
C VAL A 370 20.02 -24.42 28.49
N ASP A 371 19.06 -24.29 27.58
CA ASP A 371 19.33 -23.98 26.18
C ASP A 371 19.78 -22.53 25.95
N LEU A 372 19.33 -21.58 26.78
CA LEU A 372 19.77 -20.18 26.72
C LEU A 372 21.29 -20.05 26.87
N ALA A 373 21.94 -20.92 27.65
CA ALA A 373 23.39 -20.90 27.85
C ALA A 373 24.20 -21.46 26.66
N THR A 374 23.51 -22.02 25.64
CA THR A 374 24.13 -22.66 24.48
C THR A 374 23.83 -21.84 23.21
N PRO A 375 24.83 -21.18 22.59
CA PRO A 375 24.61 -20.26 21.47
C PRO A 375 23.80 -20.82 20.30
N MET A 376 23.90 -22.13 20.02
CA MET A 376 23.14 -22.79 18.96
C MET A 376 21.63 -22.83 19.23
N TYR A 377 21.20 -22.88 20.49
CA TYR A 377 19.79 -23.04 20.88
C TYR A 377 19.19 -21.77 21.50
N THR A 378 19.99 -20.74 21.79
CA THR A 378 19.55 -19.51 22.47
C THR A 378 18.33 -18.86 21.81
N THR A 379 18.33 -18.68 20.50
CA THR A 379 17.20 -18.08 19.76
C THR A 379 15.93 -18.93 19.88
N ALA A 380 16.05 -20.26 19.70
CA ALA A 380 14.92 -21.17 19.78
C ALA A 380 14.33 -21.23 21.21
N ALA A 381 15.20 -21.27 22.22
CA ALA A 381 14.81 -21.19 23.63
C ALA A 381 14.10 -19.87 23.95
N GLY A 382 14.61 -18.75 23.42
CA GLY A 382 13.96 -17.45 23.53
C GLY A 382 12.56 -17.42 22.92
N ARG A 383 12.39 -17.97 21.72
CA ARG A 383 11.07 -18.08 21.05
C ARG A 383 10.08 -18.90 21.88
N LEU A 384 10.49 -20.05 22.40
CA LEU A 384 9.67 -20.90 23.28
C LEU A 384 9.28 -20.17 24.58
N LEU A 385 10.25 -19.54 25.25
CA LEU A 385 10.00 -18.77 26.47
C LEU A 385 8.99 -17.66 26.24
N VAL A 386 9.20 -16.82 25.23
CA VAL A 386 8.33 -15.68 24.93
C VAL A 386 6.92 -16.13 24.52
N SER A 387 6.79 -17.22 23.76
CA SER A 387 5.48 -17.77 23.37
C SER A 387 4.60 -18.09 24.58
N VAL A 388 5.18 -18.77 25.59
CA VAL A 388 4.46 -19.14 26.82
C VAL A 388 4.29 -17.93 27.74
N LEU A 389 5.36 -17.16 27.95
CA LEU A 389 5.37 -15.98 28.84
C LEU A 389 4.43 -14.87 28.36
N SER A 390 4.18 -14.75 27.05
CA SER A 390 3.26 -13.76 26.45
C SER A 390 1.79 -14.22 26.38
N ALA A 391 1.47 -15.41 26.88
CA ALA A 391 0.12 -15.96 26.79
C ALA A 391 -0.90 -15.18 27.63
N ASN A 392 -0.55 -14.87 28.88
CA ASN A 392 -1.37 -14.08 29.80
C ASN A 392 -0.48 -13.49 30.93
N SER A 393 -1.06 -12.62 31.74
CA SER A 393 -0.39 -11.95 32.85
C SER A 393 0.16 -12.91 33.90
N SER A 394 -0.59 -13.94 34.28
CA SER A 394 -0.17 -14.90 35.31
C SER A 394 1.06 -15.70 34.86
N ALA A 395 1.08 -16.16 33.60
CA ALA A 395 2.25 -16.80 33.00
C ALA A 395 3.47 -15.85 32.96
N PHE A 396 3.23 -14.58 32.63
CA PHE A 396 4.29 -13.55 32.65
C PHE A 396 4.94 -13.43 34.03
N VAL A 397 4.13 -13.27 35.08
CA VAL A 397 4.60 -13.12 36.46
C VAL A 397 5.43 -14.34 36.89
N LEU A 398 4.96 -15.54 36.59
CA LEU A 398 5.63 -16.79 36.99
C LEU A 398 6.99 -16.98 36.30
N MET A 399 7.16 -16.49 35.07
CA MET A 399 8.33 -16.80 34.25
C MET A 399 9.35 -15.67 34.14
N VAL A 400 8.95 -14.41 34.31
CA VAL A 400 9.81 -13.28 33.92
C VAL A 400 11.03 -13.10 34.81
N ALA A 401 10.89 -13.27 36.13
CA ALA A 401 12.01 -13.16 37.06
C ALA A 401 13.13 -14.18 36.77
N PRO A 402 12.85 -15.50 36.66
CA PRO A 402 13.88 -16.47 36.31
C PRO A 402 14.43 -16.25 34.90
N ALA A 403 13.58 -15.95 33.90
CA ALA A 403 14.03 -15.70 32.53
C ALA A 403 15.04 -14.55 32.45
N VAL A 404 14.70 -13.38 33.02
CA VAL A 404 15.59 -12.22 33.03
C VAL A 404 16.87 -12.49 33.83
N THR A 405 16.76 -13.18 34.96
CA THR A 405 17.93 -13.53 35.79
C THR A 405 18.94 -14.37 35.02
N HIS A 406 18.47 -15.41 34.31
CA HIS A 406 19.35 -16.26 33.50
C HIS A 406 19.88 -15.55 32.25
N ILE A 407 19.12 -14.66 31.64
CA ILE A 407 19.61 -13.81 30.54
C ILE A 407 20.73 -12.90 31.04
N LYS A 408 20.54 -12.22 32.18
CA LYS A 408 21.58 -11.36 32.80
C LYS A 408 22.85 -12.14 33.09
N GLU A 409 22.73 -13.33 33.65
CA GLU A 409 23.89 -14.17 33.99
C GLU A 409 24.66 -14.63 32.74
N ASN A 410 23.95 -15.03 31.69
CA ASN A 410 24.58 -15.40 30.42
C ASN A 410 25.20 -14.19 29.69
N LEU A 411 24.66 -12.98 29.88
CA LEU A 411 25.26 -11.74 29.36
C LEU A 411 26.49 -11.29 30.14
N ARG A 412 26.62 -11.66 31.42
CA ARG A 412 27.87 -11.46 32.20
C ARG A 412 28.98 -12.41 31.76
N HIS A 413 28.61 -13.60 31.29
CA HIS A 413 29.54 -14.64 30.85
C HIS A 413 29.23 -15.14 29.43
N PRO A 414 29.28 -14.25 28.42
CA PRO A 414 28.85 -14.58 27.07
C PRO A 414 29.82 -15.58 26.42
N LYS A 415 29.26 -16.54 25.67
CA LYS A 415 30.05 -17.54 24.93
C LYS A 415 30.54 -17.04 23.58
N SER A 416 29.83 -16.09 22.98
CA SER A 416 30.16 -15.45 21.70
C SER A 416 29.40 -14.13 21.55
N PRO A 417 29.81 -13.25 20.61
CA PRO A 417 29.09 -12.01 20.33
C PRO A 417 27.67 -12.25 19.81
N THR A 418 27.47 -13.26 18.96
CA THR A 418 26.14 -13.65 18.47
C THR A 418 25.23 -14.08 19.62
N HIS A 419 25.77 -14.83 20.59
CA HIS A 419 25.05 -15.22 21.80
C HIS A 419 24.57 -13.99 22.59
N SER A 420 25.44 -13.00 22.80
CA SER A 420 25.04 -11.73 23.44
C SER A 420 23.96 -11.01 22.66
N GLN A 421 24.08 -10.98 21.32
CA GLN A 421 23.10 -10.34 20.45
C GLN A 421 21.72 -11.00 20.60
N ASP A 422 21.65 -12.33 20.56
CA ASP A 422 20.39 -13.07 20.70
C ASP A 422 19.76 -12.87 22.08
N LEU A 423 20.57 -12.87 23.14
CA LEU A 423 20.10 -12.60 24.50
C LEU A 423 19.52 -11.18 24.65
N LEU A 424 20.17 -10.16 24.06
CA LEU A 424 19.65 -8.79 24.06
C LEU A 424 18.32 -8.68 23.29
N LYS A 425 18.20 -9.36 22.14
CA LYS A 425 16.94 -9.44 21.37
C LYS A 425 15.82 -10.06 22.18
N ILE A 426 16.09 -11.19 22.84
CA ILE A 426 15.11 -11.87 23.69
C ILE A 426 14.67 -10.95 24.84
N LEU A 427 15.61 -10.27 25.49
CA LEU A 427 15.29 -9.33 26.57
C LEU A 427 14.44 -8.15 26.08
N ARG A 428 14.75 -7.58 24.90
CA ARG A 428 13.90 -6.55 24.25
C ARG A 428 12.48 -7.06 24.04
N ILE A 429 12.32 -8.26 23.49
CA ILE A 429 10.99 -8.85 23.22
C ILE A 429 10.22 -9.08 24.54
N ILE A 430 10.89 -9.47 25.62
CA ILE A 430 10.26 -9.57 26.96
C ILE A 430 9.77 -8.20 27.45
N LEU A 431 10.57 -7.15 27.26
CA LEU A 431 10.18 -5.77 27.61
C LEU A 431 8.98 -5.30 26.78
N GLU A 432 8.98 -5.54 25.47
CA GLU A 432 7.85 -5.23 24.59
C GLU A 432 6.59 -6.02 24.97
N THR A 433 6.74 -7.29 25.34
CA THR A 433 5.65 -8.13 25.85
C THR A 433 5.05 -7.53 27.13
N ARG A 434 5.88 -7.03 28.05
CA ARG A 434 5.40 -6.36 29.27
C ARG A 434 4.56 -5.13 28.94
N LEU A 435 5.00 -4.31 27.99
CA LEU A 435 4.25 -3.12 27.56
C LEU A 435 2.84 -3.50 27.08
N LEU A 436 2.76 -4.53 26.22
CA LEU A 436 1.47 -5.01 25.72
C LEU A 436 0.56 -5.55 26.83
N LEU A 437 1.12 -6.28 27.80
CA LEU A 437 0.35 -6.83 28.92
C LEU A 437 -0.09 -5.78 29.94
N THR A 438 0.60 -4.64 30.02
CA THR A 438 0.25 -3.55 30.95
C THR A 438 -1.08 -2.89 30.57
N ASP A 439 -1.46 -2.93 29.29
CA ASP A 439 -2.72 -2.38 28.78
C ASP A 439 -3.89 -3.37 28.86
N VAL A 440 -3.66 -4.61 29.28
CA VAL A 440 -4.70 -5.64 29.40
C VAL A 440 -5.48 -5.44 30.71
N GLU A 441 -6.80 -5.65 30.68
CA GLU A 441 -7.62 -5.64 31.89
C GLU A 441 -7.26 -6.83 32.80
N MET A 442 -6.95 -6.54 34.07
CA MET A 442 -6.49 -7.52 35.06
C MET A 442 -7.35 -7.45 36.32
N SER A 443 -7.50 -8.58 37.02
CA SER A 443 -8.02 -8.58 38.39
C SER A 443 -7.08 -7.81 39.32
N GLU A 444 -7.59 -7.34 40.46
CA GLU A 444 -6.75 -6.63 41.44
C GLU A 444 -5.59 -7.49 41.95
N HIS A 445 -5.84 -8.79 42.14
CA HIS A 445 -4.82 -9.74 42.56
C HIS A 445 -3.74 -9.90 41.49
N ASP A 446 -4.13 -10.14 40.24
CA ASP A 446 -3.18 -10.28 39.12
C ASP A 446 -2.37 -9.01 38.90
N ARG A 447 -2.99 -7.83 39.10
CA ARG A 447 -2.31 -6.55 38.99
C ARG A 447 -1.25 -6.36 40.08
N ASN A 448 -1.55 -6.77 41.31
CA ASN A 448 -0.57 -6.73 42.42
C ASN A 448 0.60 -7.68 42.16
N ASP A 449 0.31 -8.89 41.67
CA ASP A 449 1.33 -9.89 41.34
C ASP A 449 2.21 -9.42 40.16
N PHE A 450 1.62 -8.74 39.17
CA PHE A 450 2.34 -8.14 38.07
C PHE A 450 3.22 -6.96 38.50
N ALA A 451 2.74 -6.12 39.43
CA ALA A 451 3.56 -5.07 40.02
C ALA A 451 4.71 -5.63 40.87
N ALA A 452 4.54 -6.79 41.52
CA ALA A 452 5.57 -7.40 42.37
C ALA A 452 6.84 -7.80 41.59
N VAL A 453 6.74 -8.05 40.29
CA VAL A 453 7.90 -8.41 39.44
C VAL A 453 8.62 -7.19 38.83
N ASP A 454 8.15 -5.96 39.07
CA ASP A 454 8.73 -4.73 38.50
C ASP A 454 10.19 -4.50 38.90
N GLY A 455 10.60 -4.96 40.08
CA GLY A 455 11.97 -4.85 40.58
C GLY A 455 13.01 -5.50 39.65
N VAL A 456 12.61 -6.50 38.85
CA VAL A 456 13.49 -7.23 37.92
C VAL A 456 14.05 -6.30 36.83
N PHE A 457 13.29 -5.29 36.40
CA PHE A 457 13.67 -4.44 35.27
C PHE A 457 14.45 -3.19 35.68
N LYS A 458 14.34 -2.74 36.93
CA LYS A 458 14.92 -1.47 37.42
C LYS A 458 16.45 -1.38 37.28
N THR A 459 17.14 -2.51 37.25
CA THR A 459 18.61 -2.58 37.15
C THR A 459 19.13 -2.80 35.73
N LEU A 460 18.26 -3.06 34.75
CA LEU A 460 18.68 -3.50 33.41
C LEU A 460 19.52 -2.46 32.66
N TYR A 461 19.26 -1.17 32.83
CA TYR A 461 20.09 -0.15 32.19
C TYR A 461 21.55 -0.25 32.62
N ALA A 462 21.79 -0.26 33.93
CA ALA A 462 23.14 -0.31 34.50
C ALA A 462 23.82 -1.67 34.26
N ASP A 463 23.09 -2.76 34.48
CA ASP A 463 23.65 -4.11 34.48
C ASP A 463 23.81 -4.70 33.07
N VAL A 464 22.99 -4.27 32.09
CA VAL A 464 22.90 -4.91 30.78
C VAL A 464 23.20 -3.95 29.63
N TYR A 465 22.58 -2.78 29.58
CA TYR A 465 22.60 -1.95 28.36
C TYR A 465 23.73 -0.91 28.31
N LYS A 466 24.12 -0.34 29.46
CA LYS A 466 25.14 0.73 29.53
C LYS A 466 26.49 0.30 28.98
N GLY A 467 26.93 -0.93 29.28
CA GLY A 467 28.20 -1.48 28.80
C GLY A 467 28.24 -1.63 27.27
N PRO A 468 27.32 -2.38 26.65
CA PRO A 468 27.21 -2.56 25.21
C PRO A 468 27.08 -1.25 24.42
N LEU A 469 26.35 -0.26 24.92
CA LEU A 469 26.26 1.06 24.27
C LEU A 469 27.61 1.76 24.18
N GLY A 470 28.52 1.54 25.14
CA GLY A 470 29.86 2.11 25.13
C GLY A 470 30.87 1.40 24.23
N LEU A 471 30.51 0.25 23.61
CA LEU A 471 31.43 -0.51 22.75
C LEU A 471 31.74 0.23 21.45
N SER A 472 30.74 0.89 20.86
CA SER A 472 30.90 1.66 19.61
C SER A 472 31.82 2.87 19.75
N ALA A 473 32.01 3.40 20.97
CA ALA A 473 32.90 4.52 21.26
C ALA A 473 34.38 4.12 21.36
N LYS A 474 34.71 2.82 21.33
CA LYS A 474 36.09 2.35 21.43
C LYS A 474 36.87 2.59 20.13
N PRO A 475 38.14 3.01 20.20
CA PRO A 475 38.97 3.15 19.01
C PRO A 475 39.18 1.78 18.35
N GLY A 476 38.81 1.66 17.07
CA GLY A 476 38.92 0.40 16.33
C GLY A 476 37.78 -0.61 16.57
N ALA A 477 36.59 -0.15 16.96
CA ALA A 477 35.40 -1.00 17.14
C ALA A 477 35.15 -1.94 15.95
N SER A 478 34.78 -3.18 16.26
CA SER A 478 34.49 -4.24 15.30
C SER A 478 33.03 -4.20 14.81
N ASP A 479 32.71 -4.96 13.75
CA ASP A 479 31.32 -5.18 13.29
C ASP A 479 30.42 -5.71 14.41
N GLU A 480 30.96 -6.62 15.21
CA GLU A 480 30.24 -7.22 16.33
C GLU A 480 29.94 -6.20 17.43
N ASP A 481 30.88 -5.28 17.72
CA ASP A 481 30.65 -4.19 18.67
C ASP A 481 29.50 -3.28 18.22
N PHE A 482 29.44 -2.92 16.93
CA PHE A 482 28.34 -2.12 16.37
C PHE A 482 27.00 -2.85 16.46
N LYS A 483 26.96 -4.14 16.14
CA LYS A 483 25.73 -4.96 16.26
C LYS A 483 25.24 -5.04 17.70
N LEU A 484 26.14 -5.21 18.67
CA LEU A 484 25.79 -5.25 20.09
C LEU A 484 25.29 -3.89 20.60
N SER A 485 25.96 -2.79 20.23
CA SER A 485 25.48 -1.45 20.56
C SER A 485 24.10 -1.17 19.94
N THR A 486 23.84 -1.68 18.73
CA THR A 486 22.57 -1.50 18.02
C THR A 486 21.42 -2.20 18.74
N GLU A 487 21.59 -3.48 19.12
CA GLU A 487 20.56 -4.18 19.91
C GLU A 487 20.36 -3.54 21.29
N ALA A 488 21.43 -3.04 21.91
CA ALA A 488 21.34 -2.36 23.19
C ALA A 488 20.55 -1.04 23.09
N ALA A 489 20.76 -0.26 22.02
CA ALA A 489 20.00 0.97 21.77
C ALA A 489 18.49 0.68 21.65
N GLN A 490 18.12 -0.36 20.90
CA GLN A 490 16.72 -0.79 20.77
C GLN A 490 16.14 -1.26 22.10
N GLY A 491 16.89 -2.04 22.88
CA GLY A 491 16.49 -2.52 24.21
C GLY A 491 16.27 -1.38 25.22
N VAL A 492 17.11 -0.34 25.18
CA VAL A 492 16.96 0.86 26.02
C VAL A 492 15.69 1.62 25.67
N GLY A 493 15.37 1.75 24.37
CA GLY A 493 14.10 2.34 23.91
C GLY A 493 12.89 1.61 24.49
N ALA A 494 12.90 0.27 24.52
CA ALA A 494 11.83 -0.53 25.12
C ALA A 494 11.81 -0.48 26.65
N LEU A 495 12.97 -0.31 27.30
CA LEU A 495 13.11 -0.27 28.76
C LEU A 495 12.58 1.04 29.37
N ILE A 496 12.85 2.19 28.76
CA ILE A 496 12.40 3.49 29.31
C ILE A 496 10.89 3.66 29.16
N GLY A 497 10.28 3.03 28.15
CA GLY A 497 8.83 3.02 27.97
C GLY A 497 8.06 2.30 29.09
N GLN A 498 8.73 1.54 29.95
CA GLN A 498 8.08 0.77 31.03
C GLN A 498 7.50 1.70 32.10
N ARG A 499 6.26 1.42 32.52
CA ARG A 499 5.56 2.15 33.59
C ARG A 499 5.37 1.27 34.84
N GLU A 500 5.34 1.91 36.01
CA GLU A 500 4.98 1.25 37.27
C GLU A 500 3.50 0.91 37.27
N VAL A 501 3.17 -0.33 37.62
CA VAL A 501 1.78 -0.75 37.81
C VAL A 501 1.39 -0.46 39.26
N LYS A 502 0.48 0.48 39.50
CA LYS A 502 0.05 0.85 40.86
C LYS A 502 -0.96 -0.17 41.43
N SER A 503 -0.75 -0.55 42.69
CA SER A 503 -1.76 -1.23 43.52
C SER A 503 -2.85 -0.21 43.92
N LEU A 504 -4.13 -0.54 43.71
CA LEU A 504 -5.29 0.34 43.86
C LEU A 504 -5.63 0.77 45.32
N ALA A 505 -4.67 0.75 46.24
CA ALA A 505 -4.85 1.39 47.55
C ALA A 505 -4.94 2.93 47.47
N SER A 506 -4.71 3.54 46.29
CA SER A 506 -5.00 4.95 46.03
C SER A 506 -5.49 5.21 44.60
N ASP A 507 -6.70 5.75 44.53
CA ASP A 507 -7.38 6.44 43.43
C ASP A 507 -7.80 5.65 42.17
N ALA A 508 -9.10 5.37 42.13
CA ALA A 508 -9.83 4.95 40.94
C ALA A 508 -10.06 6.14 40.00
N GLY A 509 -9.46 6.12 38.80
CA GLY A 509 -9.85 7.02 37.71
C GLY A 509 -8.81 7.34 36.63
N HIS A 510 -7.54 6.96 36.79
CA HIS A 510 -6.49 7.40 35.86
C HIS A 510 -6.28 6.45 34.67
N LYS A 511 -6.18 7.04 33.45
CA LYS A 511 -5.77 6.35 32.22
C LYS A 511 -4.31 5.86 32.35
N THR A 512 -3.92 4.79 31.66
CA THR A 512 -2.54 4.22 31.67
C THR A 512 -1.43 5.24 31.37
N SER A 513 -1.76 6.36 30.72
CA SER A 513 -0.87 7.49 30.45
C SER A 513 -0.36 8.26 31.68
N ASP A 514 -1.02 8.12 32.84
CA ASP A 514 -0.70 8.86 34.07
C ASP A 514 0.15 8.06 35.07
N LEU A 515 0.49 6.81 34.73
CA LEU A 515 1.37 5.98 35.54
C LEU A 515 2.83 6.48 35.45
N ALA A 516 3.51 6.51 36.59
CA ALA A 516 4.92 6.92 36.68
C ALA A 516 5.82 5.95 35.89
N LEU A 517 6.93 6.47 35.37
CA LEU A 517 7.95 5.65 34.72
C LEU A 517 8.55 4.67 35.73
N LEU A 518 8.83 3.44 35.27
CA LEU A 518 9.45 2.40 36.10
C LEU A 518 10.89 2.75 36.48
N LEU A 519 11.59 3.46 35.59
CA LEU A 519 12.95 3.93 35.81
C LEU A 519 12.99 5.36 36.39
N PRO A 520 13.98 5.67 37.25
CA PRO A 520 14.20 7.03 37.72
C PRO A 520 14.48 8.00 36.57
N ILE A 521 14.04 9.26 36.75
CA ILE A 521 14.25 10.34 35.78
C ILE A 521 15.73 10.53 35.43
N SER A 522 16.65 10.34 36.39
CA SER A 522 18.10 10.44 36.17
C SER A 522 18.61 9.42 35.16
N THR A 523 18.12 8.17 35.24
CA THR A 523 18.46 7.10 34.29
C THR A 523 17.89 7.38 32.90
N CYS A 524 16.66 7.90 32.83
CA CYS A 524 16.05 8.31 31.58
C CYS A 524 16.86 9.44 30.91
N ALA A 525 17.28 10.45 31.67
CA ALA A 525 18.09 11.56 31.18
C ALA A 525 19.48 11.10 30.69
N GLU A 526 20.17 10.23 31.45
CA GLU A 526 21.46 9.65 31.07
C GLU A 526 21.36 8.83 29.76
N SER A 527 20.28 8.08 29.61
CA SER A 527 20.02 7.27 28.40
C SER A 527 19.78 8.16 27.18
N CYS A 528 18.94 9.21 27.31
CA CYS A 528 18.74 10.20 26.27
C CYS A 528 20.06 10.84 25.84
N GLU A 529 20.88 11.24 26.80
CA GLU A 529 22.17 11.85 26.50
C GLU A 529 23.11 10.88 25.75
N THR A 530 23.18 9.63 26.19
CA THR A 530 24.05 8.61 25.58
C THR A 530 23.65 8.34 24.13
N LEU A 531 22.36 8.10 23.87
CA LEU A 531 21.87 7.83 22.51
C LEU A 531 21.98 9.07 21.61
N PHE A 532 21.77 10.28 22.16
CA PHE A 532 21.94 11.51 21.39
C PHE A 532 23.40 11.72 21.00
N ASN A 533 24.34 11.48 21.92
CA ASN A 533 25.77 11.53 21.62
C ASN A 533 26.16 10.58 20.48
N ILE A 534 25.67 9.32 20.51
CA ILE A 534 25.90 8.33 19.43
C ILE A 534 25.37 8.86 18.09
N SER A 535 24.17 9.47 18.11
CA SER A 535 23.49 9.97 16.91
C SER A 535 24.18 11.20 16.30
N THR A 536 24.86 12.00 17.12
CA THR A 536 25.58 13.21 16.68
C THR A 536 27.09 13.02 16.55
N GLN A 537 27.60 11.83 16.87
CA GLN A 537 29.02 11.52 16.80
C GLN A 537 29.49 11.46 15.34
N GLN A 538 30.72 11.93 15.10
CA GLN A 538 31.39 11.76 13.83
C GLN A 538 31.96 10.35 13.69
N TRP A 539 31.55 9.67 12.64
CA TRP A 539 31.97 8.31 12.32
C TRP A 539 32.92 8.29 11.13
N GLU A 540 34.06 7.61 11.27
CA GLU A 540 34.97 7.35 10.16
C GLU A 540 34.28 6.51 9.07
N GLU A 541 34.68 6.69 7.81
CA GLU A 541 34.14 5.96 6.66
C GLU A 541 34.20 4.43 6.84
N ARG A 542 35.25 3.93 7.52
CA ARG A 542 35.37 2.51 7.86
C ARG A 542 34.24 2.07 8.81
N SER A 543 33.95 2.85 9.84
CA SER A 543 32.90 2.56 10.82
C SER A 543 31.51 2.61 10.19
N ARG A 544 31.26 3.57 9.30
CA ARG A 544 30.00 3.65 8.51
C ARG A 544 29.76 2.39 7.69
N ARG A 545 30.79 1.90 6.98
CA ARG A 545 30.71 0.67 6.17
C ARG A 545 30.47 -0.60 6.99
N ILE A 546 30.90 -0.60 8.25
CA ILE A 546 30.83 -1.78 9.10
C ILE A 546 29.49 -1.84 9.86
N GLY A 547 28.93 -0.71 10.31
CA GLY A 547 27.62 -0.71 10.97
C GLY A 547 27.20 0.56 11.72
N ALA A 548 28.00 1.63 11.71
CA ALA A 548 27.68 2.84 12.46
C ALA A 548 26.37 3.52 12.01
N ASP A 549 26.04 3.48 10.72
CA ASP A 549 24.82 4.10 10.19
C ASP A 549 23.55 3.39 10.71
N GLU A 550 23.60 2.06 10.86
CA GLU A 550 22.50 1.28 11.46
C GLU A 550 22.33 1.63 12.95
N LEU A 551 23.45 1.71 13.69
CA LEU A 551 23.44 2.13 15.09
C LEU A 551 22.84 3.53 15.28
N VAL A 552 23.21 4.49 14.43
CA VAL A 552 22.65 5.84 14.48
C VAL A 552 21.14 5.79 14.24
N ASN A 553 20.67 5.10 13.20
CA ASN A 553 19.25 5.00 12.89
C ASN A 553 18.43 4.39 14.04
N GLU A 554 18.91 3.30 14.64
CA GLU A 554 18.22 2.65 15.76
C GLU A 554 18.31 3.46 17.06
N SER A 555 19.40 4.20 17.28
CA SER A 555 19.52 5.14 18.40
C SER A 555 18.51 6.29 18.28
N VAL A 556 18.28 6.79 17.07
CA VAL A 556 17.31 7.86 16.79
C VAL A 556 15.87 7.37 16.96
N LYS A 557 15.55 6.14 16.52
CA LYS A 557 14.25 5.51 16.79
C LYS A 557 14.04 5.27 18.28
N ALA A 558 15.07 4.82 18.99
CA ALA A 558 15.02 4.64 20.44
C ALA A 558 14.77 5.98 21.15
N LEU A 559 15.48 7.06 20.76
CA LEU A 559 15.24 8.41 21.29
C LEU A 559 13.81 8.89 21.06
N GLN A 560 13.27 8.71 19.86
CA GLN A 560 11.87 9.06 19.56
C GLN A 560 10.90 8.34 20.50
N ARG A 561 11.04 7.01 20.67
CA ARG A 561 10.23 6.23 21.62
C ARG A 561 10.40 6.71 23.07
N ILE A 562 11.63 7.03 23.47
CA ILE A 562 11.94 7.54 24.80
C ILE A 562 11.26 8.89 25.02
N ILE A 563 11.28 9.80 24.05
CA ILE A 563 10.66 11.13 24.19
C ILE A 563 9.13 11.04 24.25
N GLN A 564 8.51 10.05 23.59
CA GLN A 564 7.08 9.78 23.77
C GLN A 564 6.75 9.35 25.21
N ALA A 565 7.63 8.55 25.84
CA ALA A 565 7.44 8.06 27.21
C ALA A 565 7.89 9.08 28.28
N TYR A 566 8.97 9.81 28.03
CA TYR A 566 9.61 10.80 28.89
C TYR A 566 9.79 12.14 28.14
N PRO A 567 8.72 12.93 27.97
CA PRO A 567 8.76 14.17 27.20
C PRO A 567 9.68 15.25 27.80
N GLY A 568 9.90 15.21 29.12
CA GLY A 568 10.76 16.15 29.84
C GLY A 568 12.24 16.09 29.43
N GLY A 569 12.68 15.02 28.76
CA GLY A 569 14.05 14.91 28.24
C GLY A 569 14.30 15.73 26.97
N PHE A 570 13.23 16.08 26.23
CA PHE A 570 13.36 16.72 24.92
C PHE A 570 14.00 18.12 24.95
N PRO A 571 13.67 19.02 25.90
CA PRO A 571 14.30 20.34 25.97
C PRO A 571 15.82 20.29 26.14
N SER A 572 16.33 19.32 26.91
CA SER A 572 17.78 19.11 27.08
C SER A 572 18.45 18.68 25.77
N ILE A 573 17.79 17.85 24.96
CA ILE A 573 18.27 17.45 23.63
C ILE A 573 18.33 18.65 22.69
N VAL A 574 17.26 19.46 22.63
CA VAL A 574 17.21 20.66 21.77
C VAL A 574 18.27 21.68 22.19
N ALA A 575 18.47 21.91 23.49
CA ALA A 575 19.50 22.80 24.00
C ALA A 575 20.92 22.33 23.62
N LYS A 576 21.19 21.02 23.74
CA LYS A 576 22.47 20.44 23.34
C LYS A 576 22.69 20.53 21.82
N ALA A 577 21.66 20.28 21.02
CA ALA A 577 21.73 20.41 19.57
C ALA A 577 21.99 21.86 19.13
N SER A 578 21.33 22.85 19.74
CA SER A 578 21.60 24.28 19.51
C SER A 578 23.06 24.64 19.84
N SER A 579 23.62 24.11 20.93
CA SER A 579 25.04 24.28 21.26
C SER A 579 25.97 23.69 20.18
N ILE A 580 25.70 22.46 19.71
CA ILE A 580 26.48 21.80 18.65
C ILE A 580 26.38 22.61 17.34
N LEU A 581 25.19 23.11 16.98
CA LEU A 581 24.99 23.96 15.81
C LEU A 581 25.82 25.23 15.90
N ARG A 582 25.75 25.97 17.02
CA ARG A 582 26.54 27.21 17.21
C ARG A 582 28.03 26.96 17.12
N GLN A 583 28.53 25.89 17.75
CA GLN A 583 29.95 25.52 17.69
C GLN A 583 30.38 25.15 16.26
N SER A 584 29.53 24.44 15.53
CA SER A 584 29.79 24.01 14.14
C SER A 584 29.76 25.18 13.16
N ILE A 585 28.87 26.15 13.37
CA ILE A 585 28.77 27.38 12.58
C ILE A 585 29.96 28.31 12.85
N ALA A 586 30.41 28.41 14.10
CA ALA A 586 31.59 29.21 14.44
C ALA A 586 32.89 28.64 13.83
N ASN A 587 32.98 27.31 13.70
CA ASN A 587 34.14 26.60 13.17
C ASN A 587 33.77 25.81 11.91
N LEU A 588 33.62 26.49 10.77
CA LEU A 588 33.24 25.87 9.50
C LEU A 588 34.36 24.98 8.93
N THR A 589 34.16 23.68 8.98
CA THR A 589 34.95 22.63 8.32
C THR A 589 34.02 21.78 7.45
N HIS A 590 34.56 20.89 6.61
CA HIS A 590 33.72 19.97 5.85
C HIS A 590 32.85 19.11 6.78
N ASP A 591 33.41 18.63 7.87
CA ASP A 591 32.70 17.76 8.82
C ASP A 591 31.67 18.53 9.64
N SER A 592 31.88 19.82 9.92
CA SER A 592 30.89 20.64 10.63
C SER A 592 29.67 20.96 9.75
N LEU A 593 29.84 21.05 8.43
CA LEU A 593 28.73 21.18 7.48
C LEU A 593 27.83 19.94 7.45
N ASP A 594 28.41 18.74 7.48
CA ASP A 594 27.65 17.48 7.55
C ASP A 594 26.83 17.41 8.85
N THR A 595 27.41 17.82 9.98
CA THR A 595 26.71 17.91 11.28
C THR A 595 25.55 18.91 11.22
N ILE A 596 25.75 20.10 10.65
CA ILE A 596 24.67 21.10 10.52
C ILE A 596 23.54 20.56 9.63
N GLN A 597 23.89 19.86 8.55
CA GLN A 597 22.93 19.26 7.64
C GLN A 597 22.06 18.18 8.30
N SER A 598 22.64 17.35 9.18
CA SER A 598 21.92 16.22 9.80
C SER A 598 21.09 16.62 11.02
N LEU A 599 21.52 17.61 11.81
CA LEU A 599 20.92 17.93 13.11
C LEU A 599 19.46 18.42 13.03
N GLY A 600 19.12 19.24 12.03
CA GLY A 600 17.75 19.73 11.85
C GLY A 600 16.74 18.59 11.63
N PRO A 601 16.92 17.75 10.59
CA PRO A 601 16.08 16.58 10.35
C PRO A 601 16.07 15.58 11.51
N LEU A 602 17.20 15.42 12.23
CA LEU A 602 17.30 14.57 13.41
C LEU A 602 16.35 15.02 14.53
N LEU A 603 16.40 16.31 14.90
CA LEU A 603 15.52 16.89 15.92
C LEU A 603 14.05 16.82 15.50
N ALA A 604 13.79 17.10 14.23
CA ALA A 604 12.47 17.01 13.63
C ALA A 604 11.90 15.59 13.76
N TYR A 605 12.70 14.57 13.45
CA TYR A 605 12.27 13.17 13.62
C TYR A 605 12.02 12.83 15.09
N ILE A 606 12.96 13.13 16.00
CA ILE A 606 12.84 12.77 17.43
C ILE A 606 11.60 13.42 18.07
N GLY A 607 11.32 14.70 17.77
CA GLY A 607 10.26 15.45 18.42
C GLY A 607 8.92 15.50 17.69
N CYS A 608 8.89 15.31 16.36
CA CYS A 608 7.69 15.61 15.55
C CYS A 608 7.20 14.44 14.69
N SER A 609 7.92 13.32 14.57
CA SER A 609 7.49 12.17 13.75
C SER A 609 6.36 11.34 14.35
N SER A 610 5.88 11.69 15.53
CA SER A 610 4.84 10.94 16.25
C SER A 610 4.09 11.84 17.21
N LEU A 611 2.77 11.63 17.34
CA LEU A 611 1.94 12.39 18.28
C LEU A 611 1.78 11.67 19.62
N SER A 612 2.06 12.35 20.73
CA SER A 612 1.78 11.82 22.06
C SER A 612 0.27 11.78 22.37
N ALA A 613 -0.11 11.22 23.52
CA ALA A 613 -1.48 11.29 24.02
C ALA A 613 -1.93 12.75 24.28
N SER A 614 -1.00 13.64 24.65
CA SER A 614 -1.23 15.08 24.78
C SER A 614 -0.84 15.81 23.50
N LEU A 615 -1.84 16.36 22.81
CA LEU A 615 -1.61 17.14 21.59
C LEU A 615 -0.88 18.45 21.88
N GLU A 616 -1.17 19.09 23.02
CA GLU A 616 -0.48 20.30 23.48
C GLU A 616 1.03 20.11 23.64
N LEU A 617 1.42 18.97 24.22
CA LEU A 617 2.82 18.61 24.39
C LEU A 617 3.51 18.40 23.03
N SER A 618 2.85 17.67 22.12
CA SER A 618 3.38 17.39 20.78
C SER A 618 3.58 18.69 19.99
N LEU A 619 2.60 19.60 20.08
CA LEU A 619 2.68 20.91 19.43
C LEU A 619 3.75 21.80 20.09
N ARG A 620 3.92 21.75 21.42
CA ARG A 620 5.00 22.46 22.11
C ARG A 620 6.38 22.00 21.63
N GLN A 621 6.58 20.68 21.46
CA GLN A 621 7.82 20.12 20.92
C GLN A 621 8.06 20.62 19.49
N PHE A 622 7.01 20.64 18.65
CA PHE A 622 7.05 21.23 17.31
C PHE A 622 7.49 22.70 17.34
N VAL A 623 6.81 23.56 18.12
CA VAL A 623 7.16 24.98 18.22
C VAL A 623 8.59 25.17 18.70
N GLN A 624 9.02 24.39 19.69
CA GLN A 624 10.37 24.47 20.24
C GLN A 624 11.43 24.19 19.17
N VAL A 625 11.31 23.09 18.40
CA VAL A 625 12.28 22.76 17.34
C VAL A 625 12.30 23.82 16.26
N VAL A 626 11.12 24.17 15.73
CA VAL A 626 11.02 25.13 14.63
C VAL A 626 11.59 26.49 15.03
N ARG A 627 11.27 26.99 16.23
CA ARG A 627 11.79 28.27 16.73
C ARG A 627 13.28 28.22 17.03
N THR A 628 13.81 27.12 17.57
CA THR A 628 15.26 26.98 17.76
C THR A 628 15.97 27.09 16.42
N ILE A 629 15.53 26.35 15.39
CA ILE A 629 16.19 26.38 14.08
C ILE A 629 16.03 27.76 13.39
N ASP A 630 14.86 28.41 13.51
CA ASP A 630 14.62 29.75 12.96
C ASP A 630 15.51 30.83 13.61
N LEU A 631 15.72 30.75 14.92
CA LEU A 631 16.64 31.67 15.62
C LEU A 631 18.09 31.45 15.22
N GLU A 632 18.54 30.19 15.08
CA GLU A 632 19.90 29.89 14.59
C GLU A 632 20.08 30.32 13.13
N LEU A 633 19.05 30.17 12.29
CA LEU A 633 19.05 30.67 10.91
C LEU A 633 19.17 32.20 10.88
N SER A 634 18.38 32.87 11.72
CA SER A 634 18.41 34.33 11.81
C SER A 634 19.79 34.84 12.24
N ALA A 635 20.39 34.22 13.26
CA ALA A 635 21.73 34.54 13.73
C ALA A 635 22.80 34.24 12.66
N ALA A 636 22.66 33.14 11.90
CA ALA A 636 23.57 32.78 10.82
C ALA A 636 23.54 33.80 9.67
N ILE A 637 22.36 34.34 9.34
CA ILE A 637 22.22 35.41 8.34
C ILE A 637 22.81 36.73 8.88
N ASP A 638 22.54 37.10 10.13
CA ASP A 638 23.11 38.31 10.77
C ASP A 638 24.65 38.29 10.79
N GLN A 639 25.24 37.11 10.99
CA GLN A 639 26.68 36.89 10.97
C GLN A 639 27.25 36.77 9.54
N THR A 640 26.43 36.93 8.49
CA THR A 640 26.84 36.83 7.08
C THR A 640 27.55 35.51 6.75
N THR A 641 27.13 34.42 7.40
CA THR A 641 27.69 33.07 7.16
C THR A 641 27.36 32.56 5.76
N SER A 642 28.06 31.52 5.29
CA SER A 642 27.83 30.94 3.95
C SER A 642 26.35 30.56 3.75
N PRO A 643 25.71 30.94 2.61
CA PRO A 643 24.33 30.57 2.29
C PRO A 643 24.05 29.07 2.28
N ARG A 644 25.10 28.23 2.19
CA ARG A 644 24.99 26.78 2.37
C ARG A 644 24.47 26.40 3.76
N VAL A 645 24.87 27.12 4.82
CA VAL A 645 24.37 26.93 6.19
C VAL A 645 22.89 27.31 6.26
N TRP A 646 22.48 28.39 5.59
CA TRP A 646 21.08 28.82 5.56
C TRP A 646 20.20 27.74 4.92
N CYS A 647 20.67 27.10 3.84
CA CYS A 647 19.97 26.00 3.19
C CYS A 647 19.72 24.82 4.13
N PHE A 648 20.72 24.43 4.94
CA PHE A 648 20.59 23.34 5.89
C PHE A 648 19.60 23.64 7.02
N LEU A 649 19.62 24.86 7.56
CA LEU A 649 18.70 25.26 8.62
C LEU A 649 17.26 25.35 8.10
N VAL A 650 17.02 25.88 6.89
CA VAL A 650 15.69 25.85 6.26
C VAL A 650 15.22 24.42 6.01
N ALA A 651 16.11 23.52 5.57
CA ALA A 651 15.76 22.11 5.40
C ALA A 651 15.35 21.44 6.74
N GLY A 652 15.96 21.87 7.86
CA GLY A 652 15.55 21.47 9.21
C GLY A 652 14.13 21.93 9.58
N ILE A 653 13.80 23.20 9.32
CA ILE A 653 12.44 23.74 9.49
C ILE A 653 11.46 22.94 8.64
N HIS A 654 11.79 22.73 7.36
CA HIS A 654 10.96 21.98 6.43
C HIS A 654 10.70 20.54 6.88
N SER A 655 11.73 19.84 7.35
CA SER A 655 11.60 18.48 7.90
C SER A 655 10.67 18.47 9.11
N THR A 656 10.75 19.49 9.97
CA THR A 656 9.92 19.60 11.18
C THR A 656 8.44 19.77 10.83
N VAL A 657 8.11 20.63 9.88
CA VAL A 657 6.73 20.82 9.40
C VAL A 657 6.20 19.54 8.73
N ARG A 658 7.01 18.86 7.92
CA ARG A 658 6.60 17.61 7.25
C ARG A 658 6.33 16.47 8.23
N TYR A 659 7.28 16.17 9.11
CA TYR A 659 7.12 15.06 10.07
C TYR A 659 5.89 15.27 10.97
N PHE A 660 5.67 16.51 11.45
CA PHE A 660 4.49 16.79 12.27
C PHE A 660 3.19 16.63 11.48
N ASN A 661 3.16 17.13 10.23
CA ASN A 661 1.99 16.99 9.36
C ASN A 661 1.67 15.51 9.07
N GLU A 662 2.67 14.71 8.74
CA GLU A 662 2.53 13.26 8.51
C GLU A 662 2.02 12.53 9.75
N ALA A 663 2.58 12.84 10.94
CA ALA A 663 2.13 12.27 12.21
C ALA A 663 0.68 12.62 12.55
N CYS A 664 0.24 13.84 12.21
CA CYS A 664 -1.17 14.24 12.30
C CYS A 664 -2.04 13.42 11.34
N LEU A 665 -1.67 13.30 10.06
CA LEU A 665 -2.45 12.58 9.06
C LEU A 665 -2.60 11.09 9.38
N GLU A 666 -1.55 10.44 9.89
CA GLU A 666 -1.60 9.02 10.29
C GLU A 666 -2.61 8.77 11.43
N LYS A 667 -2.71 9.71 12.37
CA LYS A 667 -3.64 9.63 13.52
C LYS A 667 -5.06 10.06 13.14
N ASP A 668 -5.19 11.04 12.26
CA ASP A 668 -6.47 11.63 11.82
C ASP A 668 -7.16 10.82 10.70
N ALA A 669 -6.45 9.97 9.95
CA ALA A 669 -7.06 9.02 9.00
C ALA A 669 -8.09 8.07 9.65
N LYS A 670 -8.14 8.03 11.00
CA LYS A 670 -9.12 7.28 11.81
C LYS A 670 -10.28 8.15 12.35
N ALA A 671 -10.25 9.47 12.20
CA ALA A 671 -11.24 10.40 12.72
C ALA A 671 -11.79 11.29 11.59
N GLY A 672 -12.97 10.95 11.06
CA GLY A 672 -13.63 11.76 10.05
C GLY A 672 -14.35 12.96 10.65
N ALA A 673 -13.76 14.16 10.60
CA ALA A 673 -14.47 15.44 10.52
C ALA A 673 -13.46 16.60 10.36
N VAL A 674 -13.70 17.49 9.39
CA VAL A 674 -13.00 18.78 9.25
C VAL A 674 -13.91 19.85 9.84
N GLU A 675 -13.44 20.57 10.86
CA GLU A 675 -14.13 21.74 11.40
C GLU A 675 -13.83 23.01 10.57
N GLU A 676 -14.86 23.81 10.33
CA GLU A 676 -14.79 25.08 9.62
C GLU A 676 -14.63 26.23 10.62
N GLY A 677 -13.40 26.73 10.78
CA GLY A 677 -13.08 27.92 11.57
C GLY A 677 -12.50 29.04 10.69
N THR A 678 -12.75 30.31 11.07
CA THR A 678 -12.10 31.47 10.45
C THR A 678 -10.64 31.52 10.93
N LEU A 679 -9.67 31.48 10.01
CA LEU A 679 -8.25 31.46 10.33
C LEU A 679 -7.61 32.84 10.15
N SER A 680 -6.71 33.22 11.06
CA SER A 680 -5.89 34.43 10.97
C SER A 680 -4.47 34.19 11.49
N LEU A 681 -3.48 34.72 10.76
CA LEU A 681 -2.08 34.67 11.18
C LEU A 681 -1.80 35.53 12.43
N ASP A 682 -2.54 36.61 12.65
CA ASP A 682 -2.32 37.47 13.83
C ASP A 682 -2.78 36.78 15.11
N GLN A 683 -3.85 35.97 15.02
CA GLN A 683 -4.35 35.19 16.14
C GLN A 683 -3.38 34.07 16.55
N ILE A 684 -2.62 33.49 15.60
CA ILE A 684 -1.66 32.42 15.92
C ILE A 684 -0.48 32.92 16.77
N VAL A 685 -0.05 34.17 16.56
CA VAL A 685 1.01 34.81 17.35
C VAL A 685 0.53 35.09 18.78
N VAL A 686 -0.74 35.46 18.94
CA VAL A 686 -1.37 35.63 20.26
C VAL A 686 -1.52 34.27 20.97
N LYS A 687 -1.91 33.22 20.25
CA LYS A 687 -2.05 31.84 20.78
C LYS A 687 -0.69 31.25 21.17
N TYR A 688 0.38 31.57 20.45
CA TYR A 688 1.74 31.10 20.70
C TYR A 688 2.74 32.26 20.82
N PRO A 689 2.84 32.93 21.99
CA PRO A 689 3.73 34.07 22.20
C PRO A 689 5.23 33.75 21.98
N GLN A 690 5.61 32.48 22.07
CA GLN A 690 6.96 31.99 21.80
C GLN A 690 7.47 32.32 20.39
N LEU A 691 6.55 32.51 19.43
CA LEU A 691 6.87 32.93 18.06
C LEU A 691 7.50 34.33 18.00
N SER A 692 7.14 35.21 18.94
CA SER A 692 7.67 36.59 19.02
C SER A 692 8.88 36.71 19.96
N SER A 693 9.23 35.64 20.65
CA SER A 693 10.31 35.66 21.65
C SER A 693 11.71 35.52 21.01
N THR A 694 12.71 36.12 21.65
CA THR A 694 14.14 35.97 21.32
C THR A 694 14.75 34.67 21.87
N SER A 695 14.01 33.91 22.68
CA SER A 695 14.43 32.63 23.25
C SER A 695 13.37 31.55 23.03
N ALA A 696 13.74 30.49 22.30
CA ALA A 696 12.89 29.33 22.06
C ALA A 696 12.50 28.56 23.34
N PHE A 697 13.13 28.85 24.48
CA PHE A 697 12.86 28.22 25.78
C PHE A 697 12.05 29.11 26.74
N SER A 698 11.55 30.26 26.28
CA SER A 698 10.78 31.17 27.12
C SER A 698 9.42 30.56 27.53
N GLU A 699 9.15 30.51 28.83
CA GLU A 699 7.80 30.30 29.34
C GLU A 699 6.96 31.58 29.11
N PRO A 700 5.67 31.46 28.76
CA PRO A 700 4.83 32.63 28.53
C PRO A 700 4.75 33.49 29.80
N ALA A 701 5.11 34.78 29.69
CA ALA A 701 5.15 35.72 30.81
C ALA A 701 3.75 36.05 31.42
N VAL A 702 2.67 35.62 30.77
CA VAL A 702 1.28 35.76 31.22
C VAL A 702 0.56 34.45 30.93
N PRO A 703 -0.23 33.88 31.86
CA PRO A 703 -1.10 32.75 31.56
C PRO A 703 -2.18 33.22 30.58
N THR A 704 -1.90 33.11 29.29
CA THR A 704 -2.91 33.27 28.25
C THR A 704 -3.88 32.11 28.41
N VAL A 705 -5.18 32.40 28.29
CA VAL A 705 -6.26 31.40 28.38
C VAL A 705 -5.83 30.15 27.60
N GLN A 706 -5.56 29.05 28.31
CA GLN A 706 -5.17 27.79 27.69
C GLN A 706 -6.33 27.35 26.79
N SER A 707 -6.25 27.62 25.50
CA SER A 707 -7.10 26.99 24.52
C SER A 707 -6.71 25.52 24.50
N THR A 708 -7.46 24.71 25.24
CA THR A 708 -7.29 23.25 25.24
C THR A 708 -7.45 22.76 23.80
N LEU A 709 -6.39 22.16 23.24
CA LEU A 709 -6.46 21.58 21.90
C LEU A 709 -7.47 20.43 21.90
N THR A 710 -8.50 20.55 21.08
CA THR A 710 -9.67 19.66 21.10
C THR A 710 -9.55 18.49 20.13
N SER A 711 -8.77 18.64 19.04
CA SER A 711 -8.63 17.63 18.00
C SER A 711 -7.24 17.60 17.35
N VAL A 712 -6.91 16.48 16.68
CA VAL A 712 -5.69 16.34 15.88
C VAL A 712 -5.70 17.31 14.69
N SER A 713 -6.86 17.53 14.08
CA SER A 713 -7.07 18.51 13.01
C SER A 713 -6.77 19.95 13.46
N GLU A 714 -7.18 20.33 14.68
CA GLU A 714 -6.83 21.65 15.26
C GLU A 714 -5.31 21.77 15.42
N ALA A 715 -4.64 20.75 15.99
CA ALA A 715 -3.19 20.72 16.17
C ALA A 715 -2.43 20.82 14.84
N ARG A 716 -2.90 20.11 13.81
CA ARG A 716 -2.34 20.16 12.46
C ARG A 716 -2.51 21.55 11.85
N THR A 717 -3.69 22.15 11.99
CA THR A 717 -3.99 23.49 11.46
C THR A 717 -3.11 24.54 12.13
N ASP A 718 -2.98 24.51 13.46
CA ASP A 718 -2.10 25.41 14.20
C ASP A 718 -0.64 25.25 13.74
N ALA A 719 -0.15 24.01 13.57
CA ALA A 719 1.20 23.76 13.09
C ALA A 719 1.46 24.31 11.67
N LEU A 720 0.49 24.16 10.76
CA LEU A 720 0.56 24.75 9.41
C LEU A 720 0.57 26.28 9.47
N LEU A 721 -0.24 26.90 10.33
CA LEU A 721 -0.26 28.36 10.51
C LEU A 721 1.03 28.89 11.13
N ILE A 722 1.60 28.18 12.09
CA ILE A 722 2.91 28.49 12.68
C ILE A 722 4.00 28.40 11.60
N GLY A 723 3.99 27.34 10.79
CA GLY A 723 4.88 27.21 9.64
C GLY A 723 4.72 28.38 8.68
N LEU A 724 3.48 28.74 8.32
CA LEU A 724 3.18 29.83 7.39
C LEU A 724 3.66 31.19 7.94
N HIS A 725 3.50 31.44 9.24
CA HIS A 725 4.01 32.63 9.91
C HIS A 725 5.54 32.73 9.80
N ILE A 726 6.25 31.64 10.06
CA ILE A 726 7.72 31.60 10.03
C ILE A 726 8.24 31.76 8.61
N VAL A 727 7.65 31.06 7.65
CA VAL A 727 7.95 31.25 6.22
C VAL A 727 7.70 32.70 5.80
N GLY A 728 6.59 33.31 6.23
CA GLY A 728 6.30 34.71 5.96
C GLY A 728 7.36 35.66 6.52
N SER A 729 7.89 35.38 7.72
CA SER A 729 9.02 36.11 8.30
C SER A 729 10.29 35.97 7.45
N LEU A 730 10.62 34.74 7.01
CA LEU A 730 11.78 34.47 6.17
C LEU A 730 11.65 35.10 4.76
N TYR A 731 10.44 35.11 4.20
CA TYR A 731 10.14 35.81 2.94
C TYR A 731 10.33 37.32 3.08
N ARG A 732 9.83 37.91 4.17
CA ARG A 732 10.09 39.33 4.48
C ARG A 732 11.58 39.59 4.63
N ARG A 733 12.32 38.74 5.34
CA ARG A 733 13.78 38.89 5.47
C ARG A 733 14.51 38.76 4.13
N ALA A 734 14.05 37.87 3.24
CA ALA A 734 14.66 37.67 1.93
C ALA A 734 14.35 38.80 0.92
N THR A 735 13.38 39.66 1.22
CA THR A 735 12.88 40.72 0.33
C THR A 735 13.04 42.10 0.96
N GLN A 736 13.07 43.15 0.14
CA GLN A 736 13.04 44.54 0.59
C GLN A 736 12.21 45.41 -0.37
N SER A 737 11.57 46.46 0.14
CA SER A 737 10.83 47.42 -0.69
C SER A 737 11.80 48.36 -1.43
N THR A 738 11.54 48.64 -2.70
CA THR A 738 12.34 49.59 -3.49
C THR A 738 12.02 51.05 -3.13
N GLU A 739 13.00 51.95 -3.21
CA GLU A 739 12.86 53.39 -2.87
C GLU A 739 11.71 54.12 -3.61
N THR A 740 11.33 53.66 -4.80
CA THR A 740 10.24 54.24 -5.61
C THR A 740 8.84 53.78 -5.21
N GLY A 741 8.71 52.86 -4.24
CA GLY A 741 7.44 52.27 -3.80
C GLY A 741 6.81 51.31 -4.82
N GLY A 742 6.16 50.24 -4.34
CA GLY A 742 5.32 49.35 -5.17
C GLY A 742 6.04 48.20 -5.90
N GLN A 743 7.37 48.06 -5.78
CA GLN A 743 8.11 46.88 -6.26
C GLN A 743 9.00 46.29 -5.14
N LEU A 744 9.23 44.98 -5.21
CA LEU A 744 10.10 44.27 -4.28
C LEU A 744 11.44 43.95 -4.94
N ALA A 745 12.51 44.05 -4.16
CA ALA A 745 13.86 43.64 -4.52
C ALA A 745 14.38 42.57 -3.55
N LYS A 746 15.49 41.94 -3.93
CA LYS A 746 16.25 41.03 -3.06
C LYS A 746 16.82 41.84 -1.87
N SER A 747 16.75 41.28 -0.67
CA SER A 747 17.31 41.89 0.55
C SER A 747 18.81 42.15 0.45
N SER A 748 19.31 43.13 1.20
CA SER A 748 20.75 43.41 1.37
C SER A 748 21.54 42.24 1.98
N ASP A 749 20.86 41.27 2.60
CA ASP A 749 21.48 40.06 3.15
C ASP A 749 22.20 39.22 2.06
N PHE A 750 21.81 39.39 0.80
CA PHE A 750 22.40 38.67 -0.32
C PHE A 750 23.43 39.50 -1.07
N ASN A 751 24.71 39.26 -0.77
CA ASN A 751 25.84 39.97 -1.34
C ASN A 751 26.36 39.38 -2.66
N GLY A 752 25.83 38.24 -3.12
CA GLY A 752 26.27 37.58 -4.36
C GLY A 752 27.56 36.79 -4.22
N SER A 753 28.00 36.48 -3.00
CA SER A 753 29.20 35.69 -2.73
C SER A 753 29.11 34.25 -3.26
N GLU A 754 27.95 33.61 -3.09
CA GLU A 754 27.68 32.23 -3.53
C GLU A 754 26.33 32.15 -4.28
N PRO A 755 26.23 32.65 -5.52
CA PRO A 755 24.94 32.85 -6.21
C PRO A 755 24.11 31.57 -6.37
N HIS A 756 24.76 30.42 -6.56
CA HIS A 756 24.08 29.12 -6.65
C HIS A 756 23.45 28.68 -5.31
N GLN A 757 24.10 28.95 -4.18
CA GLN A 757 23.57 28.60 -2.86
C GLN A 757 22.48 29.58 -2.42
N GLU A 758 22.62 30.87 -2.76
CA GLU A 758 21.56 31.86 -2.56
C GLU A 758 20.28 31.49 -3.33
N LEU A 759 20.42 31.06 -4.60
CA LEU A 759 19.31 30.53 -5.40
C LEU A 759 18.70 29.27 -4.77
N ARG A 760 19.54 28.36 -4.26
CA ARG A 760 19.09 27.14 -3.58
C ARG A 760 18.30 27.46 -2.32
N TYR A 761 18.76 28.44 -1.53
CA TYR A 761 18.04 28.92 -0.35
C TYR A 761 16.66 29.45 -0.70
N LEU A 762 16.55 30.32 -1.72
CA LEU A 762 15.26 30.83 -2.20
C LEU A 762 14.34 29.70 -2.71
N SER A 763 14.90 28.69 -3.38
CA SER A 763 14.15 27.50 -3.82
C SER A 763 13.61 26.71 -2.63
N LEU A 764 14.42 26.48 -1.59
CA LEU A 764 14.00 25.75 -0.39
C LEU A 764 12.92 26.51 0.40
N LEU A 765 13.03 27.83 0.50
CA LEU A 765 11.97 28.68 1.07
C LEU A 765 10.67 28.57 0.27
N SER A 766 10.77 28.59 -1.05
CA SER A 766 9.63 28.43 -1.96
C SER A 766 8.96 27.06 -1.84
N GLU A 767 9.74 25.99 -1.76
CA GLU A 767 9.24 24.63 -1.54
C GLU A 767 8.54 24.48 -0.19
N LEU A 768 9.06 25.12 0.87
CA LEU A 768 8.43 25.11 2.19
C LEU A 768 7.10 25.87 2.19
N ALA A 769 7.05 27.06 1.59
CA ALA A 769 5.82 27.82 1.42
C ALA A 769 4.77 27.05 0.61
N GLY A 770 5.21 26.45 -0.50
CA GLY A 770 4.37 25.62 -1.35
C GLY A 770 3.79 24.43 -0.61
N PHE A 771 4.61 23.67 0.10
CA PHE A 771 4.16 22.55 0.94
C PHE A 771 3.07 22.98 1.92
N ILE A 772 3.29 24.06 2.68
CA ILE A 772 2.31 24.51 3.68
C ILE A 772 1.00 24.94 3.02
N VAL A 773 1.06 25.70 1.93
CA VAL A 773 -0.14 26.14 1.20
C VAL A 773 -0.88 24.95 0.58
N HIS A 774 -0.16 23.94 0.11
CA HIS A 774 -0.72 22.73 -0.48
C HIS A 774 -1.54 21.93 0.53
N GLU A 775 -1.03 21.80 1.75
CA GLU A 775 -1.67 21.06 2.84
C GLU A 775 -2.94 21.75 3.41
N LEU A 776 -3.13 23.04 3.12
CA LEU A 776 -4.36 23.76 3.47
C LEU A 776 -5.53 23.34 2.58
N ASN A 777 -6.69 23.16 3.22
CA ASN A 777 -7.92 22.88 2.48
C ASN A 777 -8.47 24.15 1.78
N GLU A 778 -9.53 24.00 0.98
CA GLU A 778 -10.04 25.11 0.16
C GLU A 778 -10.62 26.26 0.98
N SER A 779 -11.33 25.98 2.09
CA SER A 779 -11.90 27.01 2.96
C SER A 779 -10.80 27.76 3.73
N GLN A 780 -9.76 27.05 4.17
CA GLN A 780 -8.58 27.63 4.81
C GLN A 780 -7.79 28.53 3.84
N GLN A 781 -7.53 28.06 2.62
CA GLN A 781 -6.90 28.88 1.57
C GLN A 781 -7.73 30.15 1.29
N ALA A 782 -9.06 30.04 1.32
CA ALA A 782 -9.96 31.17 1.12
C ALA A 782 -9.94 32.18 2.28
N SER A 783 -9.96 31.69 3.53
CA SER A 783 -9.92 32.51 4.74
C SER A 783 -8.63 33.31 4.86
N LEU A 784 -7.49 32.73 4.46
CA LEU A 784 -6.18 33.37 4.51
C LEU A 784 -5.85 34.21 3.26
N GLU A 785 -6.72 34.17 2.25
CA GLU A 785 -6.49 34.84 0.95
C GLU A 785 -5.10 34.52 0.37
N VAL A 786 -4.72 33.24 0.39
CA VAL A 786 -3.34 32.78 0.12
C VAL A 786 -2.79 33.23 -1.24
N GLU A 787 -3.65 33.49 -2.22
CA GLU A 787 -3.24 34.00 -3.51
C GLU A 787 -2.54 35.37 -3.40
N LYS A 788 -2.92 36.22 -2.43
CA LYS A 788 -2.26 37.51 -2.23
C LYS A 788 -0.78 37.36 -1.84
N TYR A 789 -0.42 36.29 -1.12
CA TYR A 789 0.96 36.01 -0.72
C TYR A 789 1.89 35.74 -1.90
N ALA A 790 1.37 35.21 -3.02
CA ALA A 790 2.15 35.03 -4.23
C ALA A 790 2.54 36.36 -4.91
N LEU A 791 1.84 37.46 -4.61
CA LEU A 791 2.09 38.77 -5.20
C LEU A 791 2.82 39.70 -4.22
N ASN A 792 2.39 39.73 -2.95
CA ASN A 792 2.99 40.61 -1.95
C ASN A 792 4.16 39.99 -1.17
N LEU A 793 4.42 38.69 -1.32
CA LEU A 793 5.47 37.95 -0.60
C LEU A 793 5.47 38.23 0.92
N PHE A 794 4.27 38.27 1.52
CA PHE A 794 4.01 38.55 2.94
C PHE A 794 4.29 40.00 3.40
N ARG A 795 4.43 40.95 2.45
CA ARG A 795 4.55 42.40 2.68
C ARG A 795 3.28 43.17 2.29
N GLY A 796 2.12 42.67 2.72
CA GLY A 796 0.80 43.16 2.29
C GLY A 796 0.53 44.66 2.50
N GLU A 797 1.12 45.28 3.52
CA GLU A 797 1.00 46.72 3.79
C GLU A 797 1.90 47.59 2.89
N GLU A 798 2.96 47.02 2.32
CA GLU A 798 3.97 47.74 1.55
C GLU A 798 3.77 47.60 0.02
N VAL A 799 3.06 46.56 -0.41
CA VAL A 799 2.81 46.25 -1.83
C VAL A 799 1.31 46.34 -2.12
N ASN A 800 0.89 47.43 -2.76
CA ASN A 800 -0.48 47.58 -3.23
C ASN A 800 -0.70 46.74 -4.50
N VAL A 801 -1.38 45.60 -4.36
CA VAL A 801 -1.70 44.66 -5.44
C VAL A 801 -2.66 45.25 -6.48
N SER A 802 -3.42 46.28 -6.13
CA SER A 802 -4.48 46.84 -6.99
C SER A 802 -4.00 47.87 -8.03
N ALA A 803 -2.71 48.25 -8.03
CA ALA A 803 -2.21 49.37 -8.86
C ALA A 803 -0.74 49.32 -9.35
N PRO A 804 -0.01 48.18 -9.44
CA PRO A 804 1.35 48.21 -9.98
C PRO A 804 1.33 48.37 -11.52
N PRO A 805 2.24 49.19 -12.10
CA PRO A 805 2.29 49.41 -13.55
C PRO A 805 2.85 48.21 -14.34
N SER A 806 3.48 47.22 -13.68
CA SER A 806 4.12 46.06 -14.32
C SER A 806 4.38 44.93 -13.32
N TRP A 807 4.20 43.67 -13.74
CA TRP A 807 4.50 42.46 -12.95
C TRP A 807 5.77 41.74 -13.42
N THR A 808 6.58 42.39 -14.25
CA THR A 808 7.83 41.85 -14.81
C THR A 808 8.81 41.28 -13.79
N TRP A 809 8.80 41.72 -12.53
CA TRP A 809 9.64 41.16 -11.47
C TRP A 809 9.29 39.70 -11.14
N LEU A 810 8.03 39.28 -11.31
CA LEU A 810 7.58 37.89 -11.17
C LEU A 810 8.09 36.99 -12.30
N THR A 811 8.16 37.54 -13.52
CA THR A 811 8.52 36.78 -14.72
C THR A 811 10.01 36.84 -15.05
N SER A 812 10.75 37.81 -14.50
CA SER A 812 12.12 38.12 -14.91
C SER A 812 13.09 38.28 -13.73
N GLY A 813 12.60 38.35 -12.49
CA GLY A 813 13.41 38.54 -11.29
C GLY A 813 13.53 37.29 -10.41
N TYR A 814 14.55 37.26 -9.53
CA TYR A 814 14.79 36.18 -8.57
C TYR A 814 13.60 35.91 -7.64
N LEU A 815 12.78 36.93 -7.38
CA LEU A 815 11.59 36.84 -6.53
C LEU A 815 10.46 36.01 -7.15
N GLY A 816 10.52 35.75 -8.47
CA GLY A 816 9.65 34.77 -9.12
C GLY A 816 9.79 33.37 -8.52
N ILE A 817 10.96 33.01 -7.99
CA ILE A 817 11.19 31.71 -7.31
C ILE A 817 10.26 31.59 -6.10
N LEU A 818 10.20 32.62 -5.27
CA LEU A 818 9.38 32.64 -4.04
C LEU A 818 7.88 32.60 -4.35
N SER A 819 7.48 33.24 -5.46
CA SER A 819 6.09 33.29 -5.90
C SER A 819 5.63 31.95 -6.49
N LEU A 820 6.52 31.26 -7.21
CA LEU A 820 6.22 29.99 -7.86
C LEU A 820 5.72 28.91 -6.89
N GLY A 821 6.37 28.73 -5.73
CA GLY A 821 5.99 27.70 -4.76
C GLY A 821 4.57 27.88 -4.23
N ILE A 822 4.16 29.14 -4.00
CA ILE A 822 2.79 29.47 -3.60
C ILE A 822 1.83 29.19 -4.77
N LEU A 823 2.10 29.70 -5.98
CA LEU A 823 1.23 29.52 -7.16
C LEU A 823 1.01 28.05 -7.55
N GLU A 824 2.05 27.22 -7.44
CA GLU A 824 1.97 25.78 -7.67
C GLU A 824 0.97 25.10 -6.73
N SER A 825 0.81 25.63 -5.52
CA SER A 825 0.08 24.99 -4.43
C SER A 825 -1.33 25.57 -4.19
N VAL A 826 -1.64 26.71 -4.82
CA VAL A 826 -2.95 27.38 -4.71
C VAL A 826 -4.01 26.67 -5.58
N ARG A 827 -5.22 26.49 -5.05
CA ARG A 827 -6.32 25.86 -5.79
C ARG A 827 -6.87 26.73 -6.94
N PRO A 828 -7.45 26.13 -8.00
CA PRO A 828 -8.05 26.86 -9.13
C PRO A 828 -9.05 27.95 -8.74
N SER A 829 -9.87 27.72 -7.71
CA SER A 829 -10.87 28.69 -7.22
C SER A 829 -10.25 29.98 -6.69
N ARG A 830 -9.06 29.91 -6.08
CA ARG A 830 -8.31 31.07 -5.61
C ARG A 830 -7.53 31.75 -6.72
N ILE A 831 -6.91 30.98 -7.64
CA ILE A 831 -6.26 31.55 -8.84
C ILE A 831 -7.25 32.39 -9.67
N ALA A 832 -8.53 32.03 -9.70
CA ALA A 832 -9.57 32.82 -10.38
C ALA A 832 -9.63 34.30 -9.91
N LYS A 833 -9.24 34.59 -8.65
CA LYS A 833 -9.20 35.97 -8.13
C LYS A 833 -8.18 36.85 -8.85
N PHE A 834 -7.07 36.31 -9.32
CA PHE A 834 -6.13 37.07 -10.15
C PHE A 834 -6.68 37.44 -11.52
N TYR A 835 -7.62 36.65 -12.03
CA TYR A 835 -8.30 36.95 -13.29
C TYR A 835 -9.42 37.98 -13.09
N GLU A 836 -10.11 37.95 -11.95
CA GLU A 836 -11.09 38.98 -11.58
C GLU A 836 -10.44 40.38 -11.45
N THR A 837 -9.21 40.46 -10.95
CA THR A 837 -8.48 41.73 -10.78
C THR A 837 -7.67 42.18 -12.00
N GLY A 838 -7.58 41.37 -13.06
CA GLY A 838 -6.79 41.69 -14.27
C GLY A 838 -5.30 41.37 -14.17
N VAL A 839 -4.80 40.98 -12.98
CA VAL A 839 -3.38 40.71 -12.70
C VAL A 839 -2.86 39.54 -13.53
N ALA A 840 -3.61 38.44 -13.62
CA ALA A 840 -3.17 37.28 -14.39
C ALA A 840 -3.06 37.58 -15.89
N GLN A 841 -3.98 38.37 -16.45
CA GLN A 841 -3.98 38.79 -17.85
C GLN A 841 -2.74 39.63 -18.16
N GLN A 842 -2.35 40.51 -17.24
CA GLN A 842 -1.15 41.32 -17.36
C GLN A 842 0.12 40.45 -17.31
N ILE A 843 0.23 39.53 -16.34
CA ILE A 843 1.37 38.60 -16.23
C ILE A 843 1.52 37.74 -17.50
N LEU A 844 0.41 37.22 -18.04
CA LEU A 844 0.43 36.42 -19.28
C LEU A 844 0.86 37.25 -20.49
N THR A 845 0.41 38.50 -20.59
CA THR A 845 0.75 39.39 -21.70
C THR A 845 2.22 39.84 -21.64
N GLU A 846 2.69 40.28 -20.47
CA GLU A 846 4.09 40.66 -20.24
C GLU A 846 5.03 39.45 -20.40
N GLY A 847 4.63 38.31 -19.85
CA GLY A 847 5.36 37.05 -19.91
C GLY A 847 5.42 36.41 -21.29
N THR A 848 4.64 36.87 -22.27
CA THR A 848 4.69 36.40 -23.67
C THR A 848 5.13 37.47 -24.66
N ALA A 849 5.43 38.70 -24.22
CA ALA A 849 5.83 39.79 -25.10
C ALA A 849 7.19 39.54 -25.80
N THR A 850 7.28 39.86 -27.09
CA THR A 850 8.53 39.76 -27.85
C THR A 850 9.50 40.87 -27.46
N GLY A 851 10.79 40.54 -27.29
CA GLY A 851 11.83 41.52 -26.91
C GLY A 851 11.96 41.80 -25.41
N SER A 852 11.26 41.05 -24.54
CA SER A 852 11.49 41.09 -23.09
C SER A 852 12.96 40.76 -22.79
N SER A 853 13.63 41.58 -21.97
CA SER A 853 14.99 41.32 -21.47
C SER A 853 15.17 39.85 -21.10
N VAL A 854 16.24 39.23 -21.62
CA VAL A 854 16.62 37.87 -21.24
C VAL A 854 17.09 37.92 -19.80
N GLY A 855 16.16 37.63 -18.87
CA GLY A 855 16.52 37.36 -17.48
C GLY A 855 17.58 36.27 -17.39
N GLU A 856 18.26 36.19 -16.25
CA GLU A 856 19.31 35.22 -16.01
C GLU A 856 18.87 33.80 -16.42
N VAL A 857 19.75 33.04 -17.09
CA VAL A 857 19.42 31.72 -17.67
C VAL A 857 18.76 30.78 -16.65
N ALA A 858 19.17 30.88 -15.39
CA ALA A 858 18.64 30.10 -14.27
C ALA A 858 17.16 30.37 -13.94
N LEU A 859 16.61 31.54 -14.32
CA LEU A 859 15.25 31.96 -13.98
C LEU A 859 14.22 31.66 -15.09
N ARG A 860 14.68 31.30 -16.29
CA ARG A 860 13.79 30.95 -17.43
C ARG A 860 12.79 29.83 -17.10
N PRO A 861 13.17 28.74 -16.40
CA PRO A 861 12.21 27.69 -16.02
C PRO A 861 11.11 28.22 -15.09
N VAL A 862 11.44 29.16 -14.18
CA VAL A 862 10.48 29.73 -13.23
C VAL A 862 9.38 30.49 -13.96
N ARG A 863 9.76 31.38 -14.90
CA ARG A 863 8.82 32.08 -15.79
C ARG A 863 7.88 31.10 -16.49
N ARG A 864 8.44 30.07 -17.11
CA ARG A 864 7.69 29.04 -17.85
C ARG A 864 6.68 28.31 -16.98
N SER A 865 7.07 27.93 -15.76
CA SER A 865 6.19 27.28 -14.80
C SER A 865 5.04 28.19 -14.36
N ILE A 866 5.31 29.46 -14.04
CA ILE A 866 4.28 30.44 -13.66
C ILE A 866 3.23 30.59 -14.78
N LEU A 867 3.69 30.78 -16.03
CA LEU A 867 2.79 30.92 -17.19
C LEU A 867 1.95 29.67 -17.43
N ALA A 868 2.55 28.48 -17.31
CA ALA A 868 1.86 27.21 -17.48
C ALA A 868 0.82 26.96 -16.37
N ILE A 869 1.12 27.30 -15.11
CA ILE A 869 0.20 27.18 -13.97
C ILE A 869 -1.01 28.10 -14.17
N LEU A 870 -0.78 29.37 -14.50
CA LEU A 870 -1.87 30.33 -14.72
C LEU A 870 -2.76 29.90 -15.88
N ALA A 871 -2.18 29.41 -16.98
CA ALA A 871 -2.92 28.92 -18.14
C ALA A 871 -3.71 27.62 -17.88
N ASN A 872 -3.26 26.80 -16.93
CA ASN A 872 -3.93 25.53 -16.60
C ASN A 872 -5.04 25.70 -15.55
N LYS A 873 -4.77 26.43 -14.46
CA LYS A 873 -5.69 26.54 -13.32
C LYS A 873 -6.87 27.47 -13.58
N HIS A 874 -6.93 28.15 -14.72
CA HIS A 874 -8.07 28.98 -15.14
C HIS A 874 -8.45 28.75 -16.61
N ASN A 875 -9.67 29.11 -17.00
CA ASN A 875 -10.15 28.97 -18.37
C ASN A 875 -9.70 30.13 -19.28
N ILE A 876 -8.42 30.22 -19.62
CA ILE A 876 -7.92 31.36 -20.41
C ILE A 876 -8.52 31.45 -21.82
N GLU A 877 -9.10 30.37 -22.35
CA GLU A 877 -9.77 30.37 -23.67
C GLU A 877 -11.00 31.29 -23.73
N THR A 878 -11.58 31.66 -22.57
CA THR A 878 -12.70 32.64 -22.54
C THR A 878 -12.22 34.08 -22.67
N LEU A 879 -10.91 34.33 -22.62
CA LEU A 879 -10.31 35.67 -22.66
C LEU A 879 -9.73 35.95 -24.06
N ASP A 880 -10.57 36.52 -24.93
CA ASP A 880 -10.22 36.74 -26.35
C ASP A 880 -8.98 37.62 -26.55
N SER A 881 -8.82 38.67 -25.73
CA SER A 881 -7.66 39.57 -25.80
C SER A 881 -6.34 38.85 -25.48
N VAL A 882 -6.33 37.98 -24.46
CA VAL A 882 -5.13 37.22 -24.06
C VAL A 882 -4.78 36.19 -25.13
N MET A 883 -5.77 35.45 -25.64
CA MET A 883 -5.54 34.45 -26.69
C MET A 883 -5.02 35.09 -28.00
N ALA A 884 -5.57 36.25 -28.38
CA ALA A 884 -5.09 37.01 -29.54
C ALA A 884 -3.65 37.54 -29.35
N ASN A 885 -3.32 38.03 -28.16
CA ASN A 885 -1.97 38.49 -27.83
C ASN A 885 -0.96 37.34 -27.86
N VAL A 886 -1.29 36.19 -27.27
CA VAL A 886 -0.39 35.01 -27.27
C VAL A 886 -0.16 34.50 -28.70
N ALA A 887 -1.20 34.45 -29.54
CA ALA A 887 -1.07 34.03 -30.93
C ALA A 887 -0.20 35.00 -31.75
N THR A 888 -0.44 36.30 -31.60
CA THR A 888 0.36 37.35 -32.27
C THR A 888 1.82 37.30 -31.83
N SER A 889 2.07 37.22 -30.52
CA SER A 889 3.44 37.12 -29.97
C SER A 889 4.17 35.86 -30.44
N LEU A 890 3.47 34.72 -30.55
CA LEU A 890 4.06 33.48 -31.08
C LEU A 890 4.41 33.64 -32.55
N GLN A 891 3.50 34.20 -33.35
CA GLN A 891 3.72 34.45 -34.77
C GLN A 891 4.91 35.38 -34.98
N ASP A 892 4.99 36.49 -34.24
CA ASP A 892 6.09 37.46 -34.31
C ASP A 892 7.42 36.84 -33.90
N ALA A 893 7.45 36.06 -32.81
CA ALA A 893 8.66 35.37 -32.36
C ALA A 893 9.15 34.34 -33.40
N LEU A 894 8.23 33.55 -33.98
CA LEU A 894 8.55 32.60 -35.05
C LEU A 894 9.03 33.29 -36.34
N GLN A 895 8.52 34.48 -36.66
CA GLN A 895 9.00 35.27 -37.80
C GLN A 895 10.38 35.87 -37.54
N LYS A 896 10.62 36.43 -36.35
CA LYS A 896 11.93 37.03 -35.99
C LYS A 896 13.04 35.97 -35.91
N THR A 897 12.73 34.76 -35.41
CA THR A 897 13.68 33.61 -35.45
C THR A 897 14.00 33.13 -36.87
N ARG A 898 13.22 33.51 -37.88
CA ARG A 898 13.51 33.25 -39.31
C ARG A 898 14.37 34.34 -39.96
N ALA A 899 14.31 35.57 -39.45
CA ALA A 899 14.97 36.73 -40.06
C ALA A 899 16.34 37.07 -39.42
N ASP A 900 16.54 36.75 -38.14
CA ASP A 900 17.70 37.22 -37.37
C ASP A 900 18.94 36.34 -37.54
N SER A 901 20.03 36.94 -38.06
CA SER A 901 21.37 36.32 -38.14
C SER A 901 22.28 36.68 -36.95
N ALA A 902 21.81 37.49 -35.99
CA ALA A 902 22.57 37.94 -34.83
C ALA A 902 22.27 37.07 -33.58
N ASN A 903 23.32 36.49 -32.98
CA ASN A 903 23.20 35.50 -31.89
C ASN A 903 22.41 35.99 -30.65
N GLY A 904 22.45 37.29 -30.33
CA GLY A 904 21.79 37.85 -29.15
C GLY A 904 20.27 37.97 -29.27
N SER A 905 19.74 38.37 -30.44
CA SER A 905 18.29 38.51 -30.64
C SER A 905 17.61 37.16 -30.85
N LEU A 906 18.32 36.20 -31.48
CA LEU A 906 17.84 34.83 -31.67
C LEU A 906 17.54 34.13 -30.32
N ALA A 907 18.43 34.25 -29.33
CA ALA A 907 18.25 33.63 -28.02
C ALA A 907 17.02 34.17 -27.26
N THR A 908 16.76 35.48 -27.37
CA THR A 908 15.58 36.14 -26.78
C THR A 908 14.29 35.65 -27.43
N ASN A 909 14.25 35.60 -28.76
CA ASN A 909 13.07 35.16 -29.50
C ASN A 909 12.77 33.66 -29.26
N LEU A 910 13.81 32.81 -29.16
CA LEU A 910 13.66 31.41 -28.79
C LEU A 910 13.11 31.25 -27.36
N GLU A 911 13.56 32.08 -26.41
CA GLU A 911 12.98 32.10 -25.07
C GLU A 911 11.47 32.41 -25.14
N THR A 912 11.08 33.48 -25.84
CA THR A 912 9.66 33.83 -25.99
C THR A 912 8.85 32.66 -26.54
N CYS A 913 9.36 31.96 -27.57
CA CYS A 913 8.73 30.74 -28.09
C CYS A 913 8.58 29.67 -27.01
N PHE A 914 9.63 29.37 -26.24
CA PHE A 914 9.58 28.34 -25.18
C PHE A 914 8.67 28.71 -24.00
N SER A 915 8.59 30.00 -23.65
CA SER A 915 7.63 30.53 -22.68
C SER A 915 6.19 30.32 -23.15
N ILE A 916 5.90 30.59 -24.43
CA ILE A 916 4.60 30.34 -25.03
C ILE A 916 4.30 28.84 -25.15
N PHE A 917 5.27 28.00 -25.50
CA PHE A 917 5.10 26.54 -25.53
C PHE A 917 4.74 25.99 -24.15
N SER A 918 5.36 26.52 -23.09
CA SER A 918 5.06 26.14 -21.70
C SER A 918 3.64 26.53 -21.30
N LEU A 919 3.23 27.76 -21.63
CA LEU A 919 1.86 28.24 -21.45
C LEU A 919 0.85 27.32 -22.16
N ILE A 920 1.11 26.99 -23.42
CA ILE A 920 0.28 26.10 -24.22
C ILE A 920 0.25 24.68 -23.62
N GLY A 921 1.34 24.19 -23.06
CA GLY A 921 1.39 22.92 -22.31
C GLY A 921 0.42 22.90 -21.13
N GLY A 922 0.30 24.00 -20.38
CA GLY A 922 -0.71 24.18 -19.34
C GLY A 922 -2.13 24.15 -19.89
N LEU A 923 -2.36 24.86 -20.99
CA LEU A 923 -3.65 24.97 -21.68
C LEU A 923 -4.15 23.62 -22.21
N PHE A 924 -3.29 22.85 -22.87
CA PHE A 924 -3.66 21.56 -23.46
C PHE A 924 -4.06 20.51 -22.43
N ARG A 925 -3.50 20.52 -21.21
CA ARG A 925 -3.93 19.57 -20.16
C ARG A 925 -5.39 19.80 -19.75
N ARG A 926 -5.90 21.03 -19.89
CA ARG A 926 -7.30 21.39 -19.65
C ARG A 926 -8.18 21.17 -20.88
N TYR A 927 -7.67 21.40 -22.09
CA TYR A 927 -8.31 21.25 -23.42
C TYR A 927 -9.82 21.53 -23.41
N SER A 928 -10.26 22.78 -23.53
CA SER A 928 -11.65 23.18 -23.26
C SER A 928 -12.42 23.81 -24.43
N GLY A 929 -11.81 24.08 -25.58
CA GLY A 929 -12.54 24.64 -26.74
C GLY A 929 -11.79 24.73 -28.07
N ASN A 930 -12.49 25.21 -29.10
CA ASN A 930 -11.99 25.32 -30.49
C ASN A 930 -10.99 26.47 -30.71
N LYS A 931 -10.87 27.39 -29.75
CA LYS A 931 -10.03 28.60 -29.86
C LYS A 931 -8.52 28.31 -29.80
N ILE A 932 -8.10 27.10 -29.42
CA ILE A 932 -6.69 26.67 -29.45
C ILE A 932 -6.20 26.40 -30.89
N GLN A 933 -7.10 26.22 -31.86
CA GLN A 933 -6.74 25.76 -33.21
C GLN A 933 -5.74 26.66 -33.94
N SER A 934 -5.81 27.98 -33.75
CA SER A 934 -4.85 28.94 -34.33
C SER A 934 -3.44 28.73 -33.75
N LEU A 935 -3.33 28.47 -32.44
CA LEU A 935 -2.06 28.17 -31.77
C LEU A 935 -1.50 26.82 -32.24
N ILE A 936 -2.33 25.78 -32.38
CA ILE A 936 -1.91 24.48 -32.94
C ILE A 936 -1.32 24.67 -34.34
N GLN A 937 -1.97 25.46 -35.20
CA GLN A 937 -1.48 25.74 -36.55
C GLN A 937 -0.11 26.42 -36.51
N LEU A 938 0.10 27.40 -35.63
CA LEU A 938 1.41 28.04 -35.44
C LEU A 938 2.48 27.05 -34.94
N LEU A 939 2.16 26.20 -33.96
CA LEU A 939 3.07 25.17 -33.43
C LEU A 939 3.55 24.19 -34.50
N ARG A 940 2.66 23.78 -35.41
CA ARG A 940 3.02 22.91 -36.55
C ARG A 940 4.08 23.55 -37.48
N THR A 941 4.16 24.87 -37.52
CA THR A 941 5.15 25.59 -38.34
C THR A 941 6.48 25.86 -37.61
N ALA A 942 6.58 25.56 -36.31
CA ALA A 942 7.77 25.86 -35.53
C ALA A 942 9.04 25.12 -36.01
N PRO A 943 8.99 23.84 -36.42
CA PRO A 943 10.16 23.15 -36.97
C PRO A 943 10.53 23.55 -38.41
N ASN A 944 9.67 24.35 -39.08
CA ASN A 944 9.83 24.77 -40.47
C ASN A 944 10.82 25.95 -40.60
N ASN A 945 12.08 25.70 -40.22
CA ASN A 945 13.20 26.63 -40.37
C ASN A 945 14.52 25.83 -40.41
N VAL A 946 15.44 26.19 -41.32
CA VAL A 946 16.72 25.47 -41.51
C VAL A 946 17.70 25.69 -40.34
N GLN A 947 17.78 26.91 -39.82
CA GLN A 947 18.75 27.35 -38.82
C GLN A 947 18.28 27.07 -37.37
N SER A 948 17.06 27.49 -37.00
CA SER A 948 16.54 27.41 -35.62
C SER A 948 15.46 26.35 -35.42
N GLY A 949 15.01 25.69 -36.49
CA GLY A 949 13.91 24.73 -36.45
C GLY A 949 14.16 23.52 -35.55
N TYR A 950 15.40 23.07 -35.39
CA TYR A 950 15.75 21.98 -34.48
C TYR A 950 15.63 22.39 -33.00
N GLN A 951 15.97 23.63 -32.65
CA GLN A 951 15.84 24.15 -31.28
C GLN A 951 14.36 24.36 -30.93
N LEU A 952 13.58 24.90 -31.87
CA LEU A 952 12.13 25.02 -31.74
C LEU A 952 11.46 23.65 -31.64
N GLY A 953 11.88 22.69 -32.47
CA GLY A 953 11.41 21.31 -32.45
C GLY A 953 11.68 20.59 -31.13
N ARG A 954 12.89 20.74 -30.58
CA ARG A 954 13.22 20.28 -29.22
C ARG A 954 12.37 20.97 -28.16
N GLY A 955 12.10 22.27 -28.30
CA GLY A 955 11.27 23.03 -27.37
C GLY A 955 9.82 22.56 -27.30
N LEU A 956 9.27 21.99 -28.38
CA LEU A 956 7.90 21.44 -28.38
C LEU A 956 7.73 20.29 -27.39
N GLU A 957 8.81 19.60 -27.01
CA GLU A 957 8.80 18.58 -25.96
C GLU A 957 8.17 19.10 -24.65
N ILE A 958 8.40 20.36 -24.29
CA ILE A 958 7.91 20.98 -23.05
C ILE A 958 6.39 20.83 -22.92
N ILE A 959 5.65 20.82 -24.02
CA ILE A 959 4.19 20.71 -24.04
C ILE A 959 3.72 19.40 -23.42
N VAL A 960 4.38 18.27 -23.76
CA VAL A 960 3.95 16.92 -23.37
C VAL A 960 4.77 16.33 -22.23
N ALA A 961 5.99 16.83 -22.00
CA ALA A 961 6.86 16.34 -20.93
C ALA A 961 6.14 16.37 -19.57
N PRO A 962 6.34 15.35 -18.71
CA PRO A 962 5.82 15.37 -17.34
C PRO A 962 6.33 16.58 -16.56
N GLN A 963 5.42 17.37 -15.99
CA GLN A 963 5.73 18.55 -15.19
C GLN A 963 5.08 18.40 -13.81
N ARG A 964 5.90 18.41 -12.75
CA ARG A 964 5.44 18.16 -11.37
C ARG A 964 4.29 19.08 -10.95
N PHE A 965 4.38 20.37 -11.28
CA PHE A 965 3.39 21.40 -10.97
C PHE A 965 2.09 21.35 -11.80
N LEU A 966 2.02 20.51 -12.84
CA LEU A 966 0.82 20.30 -13.67
C LEU A 966 0.21 18.91 -13.45
N THR A 967 0.23 18.43 -12.21
CA THR A 967 -0.37 17.17 -11.79
C THR A 967 -1.66 17.42 -11.01
N LYS A 968 -2.55 16.43 -10.94
CA LYS A 968 -3.75 16.52 -10.12
C LYS A 968 -3.42 16.69 -8.63
N GLU A 969 -2.28 16.14 -8.19
CA GLU A 969 -1.75 16.31 -6.84
C GLU A 969 -1.53 17.80 -6.51
N ASN A 970 -0.98 18.59 -7.44
CA ASN A 970 -0.78 20.04 -7.26
C ASN A 970 -1.97 20.89 -7.74
N PHE A 971 -3.18 20.33 -7.64
CA PHE A 971 -4.46 20.96 -8.00
C PHE A 971 -4.54 21.45 -9.46
N ALA A 972 -3.73 20.90 -10.36
CA ALA A 972 -3.81 21.20 -11.78
C ALA A 972 -5.04 20.52 -12.42
N VAL A 973 -5.63 21.19 -13.41
CA VAL A 973 -6.77 20.66 -14.16
C VAL A 973 -6.24 19.82 -15.33
N VAL A 974 -6.29 18.49 -15.17
CA VAL A 974 -5.80 17.53 -16.18
C VAL A 974 -6.94 16.63 -16.65
N ARG A 975 -7.36 16.78 -17.92
CA ARG A 975 -8.32 15.90 -18.58
C ARG A 975 -7.66 14.59 -18.98
N LEU A 976 -8.36 13.47 -18.85
CA LEU A 976 -7.78 12.13 -19.11
C LEU A 976 -7.27 11.95 -20.56
N LEU A 977 -7.98 12.50 -21.55
CA LEU A 977 -7.69 12.24 -22.97
C LEU A 977 -6.82 13.32 -23.66
N TRP A 978 -6.14 14.17 -22.89
CA TRP A 978 -5.42 15.32 -23.44
C TRP A 978 -4.24 14.91 -24.33
N LEU A 979 -3.52 13.83 -23.98
CA LEU A 979 -2.40 13.30 -24.77
C LEU A 979 -2.87 12.72 -26.11
N GLN A 980 -3.98 11.98 -26.14
CA GLN A 980 -4.56 11.47 -27.38
C GLN A 980 -4.96 12.60 -28.32
N LYS A 981 -5.51 13.70 -27.78
CA LYS A 981 -5.87 14.88 -28.57
C LYS A 981 -4.64 15.59 -29.15
N ILE A 982 -3.61 15.83 -28.33
CA ILE A 982 -2.34 16.39 -28.83
C ILE A 982 -1.75 15.49 -29.91
N TYR A 983 -1.80 14.17 -29.73
CA TYR A 983 -1.30 13.24 -30.73
C TYR A 983 -1.99 13.43 -32.08
N ILE A 984 -3.32 13.46 -32.09
CA ILE A 984 -4.12 13.63 -33.31
C ILE A 984 -3.95 15.01 -33.94
N GLU A 985 -3.92 16.08 -33.14
CA GLU A 985 -3.97 17.45 -33.65
C GLU A 985 -2.60 18.08 -33.88
N LEU A 986 -1.54 17.62 -33.23
CA LEU A 986 -0.20 18.20 -33.36
C LEU A 986 0.81 17.17 -33.89
N ILE A 987 0.96 16.04 -33.20
CA ILE A 987 2.04 15.08 -33.46
C ILE A 987 1.83 14.35 -34.80
N LYS A 988 0.63 13.84 -35.06
CA LYS A 988 0.33 13.06 -36.27
C LYS A 988 0.49 13.88 -37.56
N PRO A 989 -0.01 15.12 -37.67
CA PRO A 989 0.30 15.98 -38.82
C PRO A 989 1.80 16.21 -39.02
N MET A 990 2.56 16.38 -37.94
CA MET A 990 4.02 16.56 -37.99
C MET A 990 4.76 15.27 -38.40
N LEU A 991 4.24 14.11 -38.02
CA LEU A 991 4.76 12.80 -38.44
C LEU A 991 4.63 12.62 -39.96
N GLU A 992 3.50 13.04 -40.55
CA GLU A 992 3.31 12.94 -42.00
C GLU A 992 4.31 13.83 -42.78
N VAL A 993 4.67 15.00 -42.24
CA VAL A 993 5.75 15.85 -42.77
C VAL A 993 7.13 15.19 -42.60
N ALA A 994 7.41 14.60 -41.43
CA ALA A 994 8.67 13.89 -41.17
C ALA A 994 8.89 12.72 -42.15
N LEU A 995 7.82 12.05 -42.57
CA LEU A 995 7.84 10.96 -43.56
C LEU A 995 7.98 11.45 -45.01
N GLY A 996 7.95 12.77 -45.25
CA GLY A 996 8.06 13.35 -46.59
C GLY A 996 6.79 13.27 -47.43
N LYS A 997 5.62 13.17 -46.80
CA LYS A 997 4.32 13.15 -47.52
C LYS A 997 3.81 14.54 -47.88
N ASP A 998 4.38 15.59 -47.30
CA ASP A 998 4.09 16.97 -47.65
C ASP A 998 4.98 17.43 -48.82
N SER A 999 4.38 17.65 -49.99
CA SER A 999 5.09 18.08 -51.20
C SER A 999 5.70 19.48 -51.10
N SER A 1000 5.29 20.28 -50.12
CA SER A 1000 5.81 21.64 -49.92
C SER A 1000 7.17 21.68 -49.22
N ILE A 1001 7.58 20.59 -48.54
CA ILE A 1001 8.82 20.52 -47.76
C ILE A 1001 9.73 19.43 -48.36
N THR A 1002 10.71 19.86 -49.16
CA THR A 1002 11.68 18.96 -49.80
C THR A 1002 13.05 18.93 -49.10
N ASP A 1003 13.33 19.91 -48.24
CA ASP A 1003 14.61 20.05 -47.54
C ASP A 1003 14.81 18.93 -46.49
N PRO A 1004 15.90 18.13 -46.58
CA PRO A 1004 16.18 17.06 -45.61
C PRO A 1004 16.44 17.56 -44.18
N VAL A 1005 16.95 18.79 -44.01
CA VAL A 1005 17.17 19.40 -42.69
C VAL A 1005 15.84 19.70 -42.01
N ILE A 1006 14.89 20.28 -42.73
CA ILE A 1006 13.56 20.58 -42.19
C ILE A 1006 12.82 19.29 -41.82
N ARG A 1007 12.87 18.24 -42.66
CA ARG A 1007 12.29 16.93 -42.32
C ARG A 1007 12.92 16.31 -41.07
N THR A 1008 14.21 16.53 -40.87
CA THR A 1008 14.92 16.11 -39.64
C THR A 1008 14.40 16.86 -38.42
N ASN A 1009 14.09 18.16 -38.53
CA ASN A 1009 13.49 18.95 -37.44
C ASN A 1009 12.12 18.41 -37.03
N PHE A 1010 11.27 18.08 -38.00
CA PHE A 1010 9.99 17.43 -37.72
C PHE A 1010 10.17 16.06 -37.05
N SER A 1011 11.13 15.25 -37.52
CA SER A 1011 11.45 13.95 -36.94
C SER A 1011 11.90 14.07 -35.47
N ILE A 1012 12.81 15.01 -35.16
CA ILE A 1012 13.26 15.29 -33.79
C ILE A 1012 12.07 15.71 -32.91
N SER A 1013 11.23 16.62 -33.40
CA SER A 1013 10.06 17.11 -32.67
C SER A 1013 9.09 15.98 -32.31
N VAL A 1014 8.75 15.13 -33.29
CA VAL A 1014 7.82 14.01 -33.10
C VAL A 1014 8.40 13.02 -32.08
N LEU A 1015 9.66 12.62 -32.22
CA LEU A 1015 10.28 11.65 -31.30
C LEU A 1015 10.36 12.16 -29.86
N LEU A 1016 10.77 13.42 -29.68
CA LEU A 1016 10.88 14.02 -28.35
C LEU A 1016 9.53 14.20 -27.68
N MET A 1017 8.44 14.33 -28.44
CA MET A 1017 7.09 14.31 -27.88
C MET A 1017 6.61 12.88 -27.60
N VAL A 1018 6.72 11.97 -28.57
CA VAL A 1018 6.22 10.58 -28.48
C VAL A 1018 6.86 9.79 -27.34
N LYS A 1019 8.12 10.06 -26.98
CA LYS A 1019 8.79 9.39 -25.84
C LYS A 1019 8.09 9.58 -24.49
N HIS A 1020 7.19 10.57 -24.38
CA HIS A 1020 6.41 10.85 -23.18
C HIS A 1020 4.95 10.35 -23.26
N LEU A 1021 4.58 9.67 -24.35
CA LEU A 1021 3.24 9.12 -24.57
C LEU A 1021 3.25 7.60 -24.33
N ASP A 1022 2.12 7.09 -23.83
CA ASP A 1022 1.91 5.64 -23.74
C ASP A 1022 1.80 5.02 -25.13
N PHE A 1023 2.34 3.81 -25.31
CA PHE A 1023 2.36 3.10 -26.59
C PHE A 1023 0.97 2.96 -27.23
N SER A 1024 -0.06 2.73 -26.41
CA SER A 1024 -1.46 2.61 -26.84
C SER A 1024 -2.00 3.83 -27.61
N ILE A 1025 -1.39 5.00 -27.47
CA ILE A 1025 -1.81 6.22 -28.17
C ILE A 1025 -1.35 6.24 -29.62
N TYR A 1026 -0.17 5.65 -29.92
CA TYR A 1026 0.48 5.73 -31.22
C TYR A 1026 0.69 4.37 -31.89
N GLU A 1027 0.16 3.29 -31.32
CA GLU A 1027 0.23 1.91 -31.80
C GLU A 1027 -0.03 1.78 -33.31
N GLN A 1028 -1.07 2.42 -33.83
CA GLN A 1028 -1.44 2.37 -35.26
C GLN A 1028 -0.40 2.97 -36.21
N ASP A 1029 0.46 3.83 -35.70
CA ASP A 1029 1.49 4.56 -36.44
C ASP A 1029 2.90 4.13 -35.95
N ALA A 1030 3.02 3.02 -35.23
CA ALA A 1030 4.27 2.53 -34.65
C ALA A 1030 5.34 2.21 -35.71
N ASP A 1031 4.94 1.65 -36.86
CA ASP A 1031 5.83 1.37 -38.00
C ASP A 1031 6.49 2.65 -38.55
N LYS A 1032 5.70 3.72 -38.68
CA LYS A 1032 6.13 5.04 -39.14
C LYS A 1032 7.07 5.70 -38.13
N ILE A 1033 6.71 5.64 -36.85
CA ILE A 1033 7.52 6.19 -35.75
C ILE A 1033 8.85 5.45 -35.64
N LEU A 1034 8.84 4.12 -35.78
CA LEU A 1034 10.05 3.30 -35.78
C LEU A 1034 11.02 3.70 -36.91
N ARG A 1035 10.51 3.97 -38.11
CA ARG A 1035 11.33 4.41 -39.25
C ARG A 1035 12.03 5.75 -38.98
N ILE A 1036 11.31 6.74 -38.44
CA ILE A 1036 11.94 8.04 -38.11
C ILE A 1036 12.91 7.90 -36.94
N ALA A 1037 12.63 7.05 -35.95
CA ALA A 1037 13.53 6.80 -34.82
C ALA A 1037 14.84 6.17 -35.28
N ILE A 1038 14.78 5.17 -36.17
CA ILE A 1038 15.96 4.54 -36.78
C ILE A 1038 16.76 5.58 -37.57
N ALA A 1039 16.11 6.40 -38.38
CA ALA A 1039 16.80 7.45 -39.17
C ALA A 1039 17.53 8.46 -38.27
N ILE A 1040 16.90 8.88 -37.17
CA ILE A 1040 17.51 9.82 -36.21
C ILE A 1040 18.66 9.17 -35.45
N ALA A 1041 18.49 7.93 -34.97
CA ALA A 1041 19.56 7.21 -34.27
C ALA A 1041 20.78 6.94 -35.18
N GLN A 1042 20.56 6.71 -36.48
CA GLN A 1042 21.63 6.57 -37.48
C GLN A 1042 22.36 7.88 -37.78
N ASN A 1043 21.62 8.97 -37.99
CA ASN A 1043 22.19 10.23 -38.46
C ASN A 1043 22.80 11.09 -37.33
N LEU A 1044 22.24 11.04 -36.12
CA LEU A 1044 22.69 11.86 -34.98
C LEU A 1044 23.56 11.10 -33.98
N GLY A 1045 23.48 9.77 -33.93
CA GLY A 1045 24.31 8.96 -33.03
C GLY A 1045 24.09 9.25 -31.55
N ILE A 1046 25.19 9.36 -30.78
CA ILE A 1046 25.16 9.56 -29.32
C ILE A 1046 24.84 11.01 -28.98
N GLY A 1047 23.69 11.22 -28.33
CA GLY A 1047 23.24 12.54 -27.89
C GLY A 1047 21.81 12.47 -27.32
N PRO A 1048 21.25 13.60 -26.85
CA PRO A 1048 19.90 13.63 -26.27
C PRO A 1048 18.82 13.18 -27.26
N ASP A 1049 18.93 13.57 -28.54
CA ASP A 1049 17.98 13.17 -29.59
C ASP A 1049 18.11 11.68 -29.93
N GLY A 1050 19.35 11.16 -30.00
CA GLY A 1050 19.61 9.74 -30.21
C GLY A 1050 19.15 8.87 -29.05
N MET A 1051 19.30 9.35 -27.81
CA MET A 1051 18.78 8.69 -26.62
C MET A 1051 17.25 8.58 -26.66
N ALA A 1052 16.56 9.66 -27.04
CA ALA A 1052 15.12 9.65 -27.23
C ALA A 1052 14.68 8.66 -28.32
N ALA A 1053 15.39 8.63 -29.45
CA ALA A 1053 15.13 7.67 -30.51
C ALA A 1053 15.30 6.22 -30.04
N LEU A 1054 16.37 5.92 -29.30
CA LEU A 1054 16.59 4.58 -28.71
C LEU A 1054 15.51 4.20 -27.71
N GLN A 1055 15.05 5.15 -26.89
CA GLN A 1055 13.97 4.90 -25.94
C GLN A 1055 12.67 4.52 -26.66
N VAL A 1056 12.26 5.30 -27.66
CA VAL A 1056 11.06 5.00 -28.47
C VAL A 1056 11.20 3.67 -29.21
N ILE A 1057 12.39 3.36 -29.77
CA ILE A 1057 12.68 2.05 -30.38
C ILE A 1057 12.47 0.92 -29.38
N LYS A 1058 13.01 1.07 -28.16
CA LYS A 1058 12.88 0.07 -27.09
C LYS A 1058 11.41 -0.14 -26.72
N ASP A 1059 10.66 0.94 -26.55
CA ASP A 1059 9.25 0.87 -26.16
C ASP A 1059 8.41 0.16 -27.23
N ILE A 1060 8.61 0.49 -28.51
CA ILE A 1060 7.96 -0.20 -29.64
C ILE A 1060 8.39 -1.67 -29.70
N LEU A 1061 9.66 -2.00 -29.48
CA LEU A 1061 10.13 -3.38 -29.48
C LEU A 1061 9.41 -4.20 -28.41
N VAL A 1062 9.32 -3.68 -27.18
CA VAL A 1062 8.73 -4.39 -26.03
C VAL A 1062 7.24 -4.69 -26.26
N GLU A 1063 6.49 -3.73 -26.79
CA GLU A 1063 5.04 -3.84 -26.96
C GLU A 1063 4.63 -4.46 -28.31
N ALA A 1064 5.39 -4.22 -29.39
CA ALA A 1064 5.06 -4.64 -30.76
C ALA A 1064 6.29 -5.08 -31.56
N SER A 1065 6.96 -6.15 -31.10
CA SER A 1065 8.20 -6.68 -31.71
C SER A 1065 8.07 -7.01 -33.20
N GLU A 1066 6.89 -7.45 -33.66
CA GLU A 1066 6.61 -7.79 -35.07
C GLU A 1066 6.92 -6.63 -36.03
N GLN A 1067 6.63 -5.39 -35.63
CA GLN A 1067 6.87 -4.19 -36.46
C GLN A 1067 8.36 -3.91 -36.70
N ALA A 1068 9.24 -4.48 -35.88
CA ALA A 1068 10.69 -4.28 -35.96
C ALA A 1068 11.45 -5.42 -36.65
N GLN A 1069 10.76 -6.49 -37.08
CA GLN A 1069 11.39 -7.67 -37.66
C GLN A 1069 12.23 -7.33 -38.90
N ASP A 1070 11.74 -6.46 -39.79
CA ASP A 1070 12.46 -6.03 -41.00
C ASP A 1070 13.63 -5.07 -40.70
N HIS A 1071 13.73 -4.59 -39.47
CA HIS A 1071 14.69 -3.58 -39.04
C HIS A 1071 15.80 -4.13 -38.12
N ILE A 1072 15.77 -5.42 -37.78
CA ILE A 1072 16.75 -6.08 -36.87
C ILE A 1072 18.19 -5.75 -37.24
N ARG A 1073 18.55 -5.81 -38.53
CA ARG A 1073 19.91 -5.50 -39.01
C ARG A 1073 20.33 -4.07 -38.65
N SER A 1074 19.45 -3.10 -38.89
CA SER A 1074 19.69 -1.69 -38.63
C SER A 1074 19.82 -1.44 -37.13
N LEU A 1075 18.93 -2.03 -36.33
CA LEU A 1075 18.93 -1.92 -34.87
C LEU A 1075 20.24 -2.45 -34.26
N ILE A 1076 20.67 -3.66 -34.67
CA ILE A 1076 21.93 -4.25 -34.22
C ILE A 1076 23.11 -3.35 -34.58
N LYS A 1077 23.17 -2.84 -35.83
CA LYS A 1077 24.26 -1.96 -36.28
C LYS A 1077 24.33 -0.67 -35.46
N ILE A 1078 23.19 -0.01 -35.24
CA ILE A 1078 23.09 1.22 -34.46
C ILE A 1078 23.54 0.95 -33.02
N CYS A 1079 22.92 -0.01 -32.33
CA CYS A 1079 23.23 -0.28 -30.94
C CYS A 1079 24.69 -0.71 -30.75
N ALA A 1080 25.23 -1.59 -31.61
CA ALA A 1080 26.61 -2.02 -31.56
C ALA A 1080 27.60 -0.86 -31.73
N SER A 1081 27.33 0.11 -32.62
CA SER A 1081 28.17 1.29 -32.77
C SER A 1081 28.25 2.15 -31.50
N ILE A 1082 27.20 2.14 -30.66
CA ILE A 1082 27.11 2.96 -29.44
C ILE A 1082 27.89 2.34 -28.28
N PHE A 1083 27.77 1.04 -28.03
CA PHE A 1083 28.44 0.39 -26.88
C PHE A 1083 29.79 -0.26 -27.19
N ALA A 1084 30.08 -0.59 -28.45
CA ALA A 1084 31.35 -1.24 -28.82
C ALA A 1084 32.52 -0.25 -28.95
N ASN A 1085 32.27 1.05 -28.75
CA ASN A 1085 33.27 2.12 -28.70
C ASN A 1085 34.20 2.16 -29.94
N ARG A 1086 33.71 1.69 -31.10
CA ARG A 1086 34.42 1.86 -32.37
C ARG A 1086 34.39 3.35 -32.69
N GLN A 1087 35.56 4.01 -32.75
CA GLN A 1087 35.73 5.35 -33.30
C GLN A 1087 35.47 5.37 -34.82
N GLN A 1088 34.34 4.82 -35.26
CA GLN A 1088 33.79 5.18 -36.55
C GLN A 1088 32.94 6.40 -36.28
N SER A 1089 33.39 7.55 -36.79
CA SER A 1089 32.49 8.65 -37.13
C SER A 1089 31.23 8.02 -37.70
N ALA A 1090 30.08 8.19 -37.03
CA ALA A 1090 28.82 7.96 -37.72
C ALA A 1090 28.95 8.69 -39.07
N ASP A 1091 28.58 8.04 -40.18
CA ASP A 1091 28.54 8.64 -41.51
C ASP A 1091 27.49 9.76 -41.47
N ARG A 1092 27.86 10.88 -40.84
CA ARG A 1092 27.02 12.05 -40.68
C ARG A 1092 26.79 12.54 -42.09
N PRO A 1093 25.54 12.62 -42.55
CA PRO A 1093 25.29 13.07 -43.90
C PRO A 1093 25.80 14.51 -44.11
N ASP A 1094 26.44 14.78 -45.25
CA ASP A 1094 27.04 16.09 -45.57
C ASP A 1094 26.02 17.25 -45.52
N TRP A 1095 24.74 16.95 -45.70
CA TRP A 1095 23.65 17.93 -45.65
C TRP A 1095 23.25 18.35 -44.22
N LEU A 1096 23.69 17.64 -43.17
CA LEU A 1096 23.24 17.86 -41.80
C LEU A 1096 24.17 18.84 -41.05
N PRO A 1097 23.71 20.06 -40.69
CA PRO A 1097 24.55 21.10 -40.09
C PRO A 1097 25.19 20.67 -38.78
N ALA A 1098 26.45 21.05 -38.54
CA ALA A 1098 27.27 20.63 -37.40
C ALA A 1098 26.57 20.79 -36.03
N GLU A 1099 25.76 21.84 -35.88
CA GLU A 1099 25.01 22.23 -34.67
C GLU A 1099 23.99 21.17 -34.19
N TYR A 1100 23.57 20.26 -35.08
CA TYR A 1100 22.74 19.11 -34.73
C TYR A 1100 23.60 18.11 -33.95
N GLY A 1101 23.16 17.77 -32.73
CA GLY A 1101 23.94 16.93 -31.81
C GLY A 1101 25.25 17.55 -31.27
N ALA A 1102 25.56 18.83 -31.53
CA ALA A 1102 26.90 19.42 -31.32
C ALA A 1102 27.36 19.66 -29.87
N ALA A 1103 26.53 19.39 -28.86
CA ALA A 1103 27.03 19.43 -27.49
C ALA A 1103 27.81 18.15 -27.24
N VAL A 1104 29.07 18.24 -26.79
CA VAL A 1104 29.82 17.07 -26.30
C VAL A 1104 28.90 16.35 -25.30
N PRO A 1105 28.40 15.13 -25.61
CA PRO A 1105 27.37 14.52 -24.81
C PRO A 1105 27.94 14.26 -23.43
N SER A 1106 27.20 14.65 -22.38
CA SER A 1106 27.62 14.41 -21.01
C SER A 1106 27.88 12.93 -20.79
N LEU A 1107 28.77 12.59 -19.86
CA LEU A 1107 29.05 11.19 -19.52
C LEU A 1107 27.77 10.41 -19.16
N GLU A 1108 26.78 11.08 -18.59
CA GLU A 1108 25.46 10.53 -18.29
C GLU A 1108 24.68 10.17 -19.55
N VAL A 1109 24.58 11.07 -20.53
CA VAL A 1109 23.87 10.81 -21.79
C VAL A 1109 24.57 9.71 -22.58
N GLN A 1110 25.91 9.69 -22.60
CA GLN A 1110 26.69 8.61 -23.22
C GLN A 1110 26.41 7.26 -22.54
N ALA A 1111 26.45 7.22 -21.20
CA ALA A 1111 26.17 6.02 -20.45
C ALA A 1111 24.71 5.56 -20.62
N GLY A 1112 23.74 6.48 -20.63
CA GLY A 1112 22.32 6.21 -20.87
C GLY A 1112 22.06 5.62 -22.25
N CYS A 1113 22.62 6.22 -23.31
CA CYS A 1113 22.55 5.67 -24.67
C CYS A 1113 23.14 4.25 -24.73
N GLY A 1114 24.31 4.04 -24.11
CA GLY A 1114 24.96 2.73 -24.03
C GLY A 1114 24.10 1.69 -23.29
N LYS A 1115 23.42 2.10 -22.22
CA LYS A 1115 22.55 1.21 -21.43
C LYS A 1115 21.35 0.77 -22.25
N ILE A 1116 20.61 1.71 -22.85
CA ILE A 1116 19.44 1.40 -23.67
C ILE A 1116 19.84 0.55 -24.88
N ALA A 1117 20.96 0.87 -25.53
CA ALA A 1117 21.47 0.08 -26.66
C ALA A 1117 21.81 -1.38 -26.26
N LEU A 1118 22.39 -1.60 -25.08
CA LEU A 1118 22.65 -2.94 -24.55
C LEU A 1118 21.36 -3.67 -24.15
N GLU A 1119 20.37 -2.96 -23.61
CA GLU A 1119 19.06 -3.53 -23.28
C GLU A 1119 18.30 -3.95 -24.54
N ILE A 1120 18.29 -3.13 -25.59
CA ILE A 1120 17.70 -3.46 -26.90
C ILE A 1120 18.36 -4.73 -27.44
N VAL A 1121 19.69 -4.73 -27.59
CA VAL A 1121 20.41 -5.88 -28.15
C VAL A 1121 20.25 -7.11 -27.26
N GLY A 1122 20.40 -6.99 -25.95
CA GLY A 1122 20.23 -8.09 -25.00
C GLY A 1122 18.82 -8.65 -24.92
N GLY A 1123 17.80 -7.86 -25.28
CA GLY A 1123 16.40 -8.26 -25.35
C GLY A 1123 16.05 -9.06 -26.60
N LEU A 1124 16.70 -8.80 -27.75
CA LEU A 1124 16.36 -9.43 -29.04
C LEU A 1124 16.18 -10.97 -28.99
N PRO A 1125 17.07 -11.76 -28.33
CA PRO A 1125 16.90 -13.22 -28.24
C PRO A 1125 15.64 -13.69 -27.52
N ARG A 1126 15.04 -12.85 -26.67
CA ARG A 1126 13.78 -13.16 -25.97
C ARG A 1126 12.55 -12.80 -26.79
N MET A 1127 12.71 -11.91 -27.76
CA MET A 1127 11.61 -11.25 -28.48
C MET A 1127 11.41 -11.81 -29.89
N PHE A 1128 12.44 -12.42 -30.47
CA PHE A 1128 12.42 -13.00 -31.80
C PHE A 1128 12.92 -14.44 -31.79
N GLU A 1129 12.34 -15.27 -32.67
CA GLU A 1129 12.83 -16.63 -32.90
C GLU A 1129 14.28 -16.64 -33.41
N SER A 1130 15.05 -17.66 -33.02
CA SER A 1130 16.48 -17.78 -33.34
C SER A 1130 16.78 -17.66 -34.84
N ARG A 1131 15.89 -18.15 -35.72
CA ARG A 1131 16.05 -18.06 -37.19
C ARG A 1131 16.28 -16.64 -37.71
N HIS A 1132 15.73 -15.62 -37.04
CA HIS A 1132 15.87 -14.21 -37.44
C HIS A 1132 17.18 -13.58 -36.93
N LEU A 1133 17.84 -14.20 -35.95
CA LEU A 1133 19.01 -13.66 -35.25
C LEU A 1133 20.32 -14.40 -35.59
N LEU A 1134 20.24 -15.64 -36.09
CA LEU A 1134 21.39 -16.50 -36.38
C LEU A 1134 22.45 -15.84 -37.27
N ALA A 1135 22.03 -15.06 -38.26
CA ALA A 1135 22.95 -14.37 -39.17
C ALA A 1135 23.80 -13.28 -38.47
N TYR A 1136 23.38 -12.81 -37.29
CA TYR A 1136 24.00 -11.71 -36.56
C TYR A 1136 24.73 -12.15 -35.29
N GLU A 1137 24.44 -13.34 -34.77
CA GLU A 1137 25.00 -13.88 -33.52
C GLU A 1137 26.53 -13.77 -33.44
N PRO A 1138 27.32 -14.15 -34.47
CA PRO A 1138 28.78 -14.14 -34.35
C PRO A 1138 29.34 -12.71 -34.21
N GLN A 1139 28.68 -11.74 -34.84
CA GLN A 1139 29.08 -10.34 -34.79
C GLN A 1139 28.68 -9.72 -33.45
N VAL A 1140 27.46 -9.98 -32.97
CA VAL A 1140 26.94 -9.44 -31.71
C VAL A 1140 27.72 -9.96 -30.51
N GLN A 1141 28.06 -11.26 -30.47
CA GLN A 1141 28.89 -11.81 -29.39
C GLN A 1141 30.25 -11.12 -29.26
N ARG A 1142 30.90 -10.80 -30.39
CA ARG A 1142 32.18 -10.08 -30.40
C ARG A 1142 32.02 -8.68 -29.81
N ASP A 1143 31.01 -7.95 -30.26
CA ASP A 1143 30.74 -6.57 -29.81
C ASP A 1143 30.32 -6.52 -28.32
N LEU A 1144 29.53 -7.48 -27.84
CA LEU A 1144 29.18 -7.62 -26.43
C LEU A 1144 30.38 -7.99 -25.55
N SER A 1145 31.35 -8.75 -26.09
CA SER A 1145 32.59 -9.07 -25.38
C SER A 1145 33.41 -7.80 -25.09
N THR A 1146 33.46 -6.86 -26.04
CA THR A 1146 34.10 -5.56 -25.88
C THR A 1146 33.37 -4.71 -24.83
N ALA A 1147 32.03 -4.70 -24.85
CA ALA A 1147 31.21 -4.00 -23.87
C ALA A 1147 31.34 -4.55 -22.43
N CYS A 1148 31.68 -5.83 -22.26
CA CYS A 1148 31.97 -6.41 -20.93
C CYS A 1148 33.20 -5.78 -20.25
N GLY A 1149 34.08 -5.13 -21.03
CA GLY A 1149 35.24 -4.37 -20.56
C GLY A 1149 35.00 -2.85 -20.38
N HIS A 1150 33.75 -2.38 -20.46
CA HIS A 1150 33.44 -0.94 -20.46
C HIS A 1150 33.85 -0.22 -19.15
N ARG A 1151 34.26 1.06 -19.23
CA ARG A 1151 34.70 1.87 -18.08
C ARG A 1151 33.62 2.08 -17.00
N VAL A 1152 32.34 2.12 -17.40
CA VAL A 1152 31.19 2.29 -16.50
C VAL A 1152 30.72 0.92 -15.96
N ARG A 1153 30.64 0.78 -14.63
CA ARG A 1153 30.27 -0.49 -13.94
C ARG A 1153 28.88 -1.02 -14.36
N GLU A 1154 27.89 -0.15 -14.44
CA GLU A 1154 26.51 -0.51 -14.79
C GLU A 1154 26.39 -1.10 -16.21
N LEU A 1155 27.10 -0.49 -17.18
CA LEU A 1155 27.15 -0.99 -18.56
C LEU A 1155 27.83 -2.35 -18.65
N ARG A 1156 28.88 -2.61 -17.86
CA ARG A 1156 29.50 -3.96 -17.79
C ARG A 1156 28.52 -5.00 -17.28
N SER A 1157 27.74 -4.67 -16.25
CA SER A 1157 26.72 -5.56 -15.70
C SER A 1157 25.69 -5.92 -16.78
N THR A 1158 25.15 -4.90 -17.45
CA THR A 1158 24.15 -5.06 -18.52
C THR A 1158 24.70 -5.84 -19.72
N ALA A 1159 25.95 -5.57 -20.13
CA ALA A 1159 26.61 -6.29 -21.21
C ALA A 1159 26.82 -7.78 -20.91
N ARG A 1160 27.14 -8.15 -19.66
CA ARG A 1160 27.27 -9.55 -19.25
C ARG A 1160 25.93 -10.29 -19.35
N LEU A 1161 24.85 -9.65 -18.92
CA LEU A 1161 23.50 -10.21 -19.04
C LEU A 1161 23.10 -10.39 -20.51
N ALA A 1162 23.30 -9.37 -21.34
CA ALA A 1162 23.04 -9.42 -22.78
C ALA A 1162 23.84 -10.55 -23.45
N ARG A 1163 25.13 -10.69 -23.13
CA ARG A 1163 25.99 -11.75 -23.67
C ARG A 1163 25.51 -13.15 -23.29
N GLY A 1164 25.05 -13.31 -22.05
CA GLY A 1164 24.42 -14.55 -21.59
C GLY A 1164 23.15 -14.91 -22.35
N ALA A 1165 22.31 -13.92 -22.68
CA ALA A 1165 21.10 -14.14 -23.48
C ALA A 1165 21.41 -14.60 -24.91
N TRP A 1166 22.41 -13.99 -25.55
CA TRP A 1166 22.82 -14.36 -26.91
C TRP A 1166 23.54 -15.71 -27.01
N ALA A 1167 24.07 -16.26 -25.92
CA ALA A 1167 24.73 -17.57 -25.93
C ALA A 1167 23.76 -18.74 -26.18
N ASN A 1168 22.45 -18.50 -26.03
CA ASN A 1168 21.40 -19.49 -26.22
C ASN A 1168 20.75 -19.44 -27.62
N VAL A 1169 21.19 -18.52 -28.50
CA VAL A 1169 20.69 -18.43 -29.88
C VAL A 1169 21.39 -19.52 -30.71
N LYS A 1170 20.64 -20.54 -31.16
CA LYS A 1170 21.16 -21.70 -31.90
C LYS A 1170 20.31 -22.06 -33.11
#